data_AF-A0A2A2HDJ6-F1
#
_entry.id   AF-A0A2A2HDJ6-F1
#
_cell.length_a   1.000
_cell.length_b   1.000
_cell.length_c   1.000
_cell.angle_alpha   90.00
_cell.angle_beta   90.00
_cell.angle_gamma   90.00
#
_symmetry.space_group_name_H-M   'P 1'
#
loop_
_entity.id
_entity.type
_entity.pdbx_description
1 polymer ?
#
loop_
_entity_poly.entity_id
_entity_poly.type
_entity_poly.pdbx_seq_one_letter_code
_entity_poly.pdbx_strand_id
1 'polypeptide(L)'
;MNKNSNFLFLGLTLLVLFVSIGEISAVDMDDSTNNIISDNTVDNSHDTLTNNNKITSEKNFEVKSNVKSVNKNATTQKTIKTDKQTKKAVETIQTATDYETLKTSWNNIQNDGDNTTEYIINIKNGKYTFDEELKSNSTSNTKYITINGENWDQTIFDGQNKTRLFNLNNTNQVIKFNNITFINGFNNTMGGAIYVNSTAEFNNTKFMNNTVFANDNNTNTHGGALYIRNPTIIANSIFDNNNIEGFNFTYGGALYSTTASLDIYNSSFTNNYIIDHTEASKFTAYGGAIYISASKTAPIKITLCEFINNTIKAPETHTRKSNGGAIYNTGNGYVNISFCNFIENKANFGGAINFQDTYGKVSADVMGCVFDKNKALINSTNIYNKGSYHKLSDSANLYIDNSDVTDILVLTNDKTSKYVFNQKTKTITINCMISSSTAFGHLTYLGRGYSLALKSSSDLINTTGLTFNHENNYSQTIDISKLPANHENITLYVGDIKATTIVYDYTNVTFNNITAKPGSTITISSTFKTSDNKLIPNGKVAFKINGKTVGHTQIEFGTAKLNYTIPDNYSEKDYILTTTYGGSSKFIEARTNATLHLEKLATKTNLTTTIEGNTLKITVDPKDENGNTVRNGKICVKIEGKTLQTIKITGKTTVNFTIPKSWNNREIKVLAIYGENNNHKESRMEIKTKITLPNTKTTKTDEAINNYYVSANSGSDSNTGSQTSPFKTIQKAITTVTNNKQPANIYLDGNFKGVGNTNLTVPGNLHINFIGVGNSSIDGEVSYDLIKELGEDEYYWGSSDVWMPYLNATGNWAMNITRGNGLITITNFTIKNCWNKGGSSISLYETATVDNYGNLEVNNVSFTFNHGGVGASIRNNNGSNITVTNCFFEANRKSSSTGNYGSGIYNNGTATIINSTFQKNYARWGTITNDKKLTIINSTIRDNMGYDGGSTYKTGAGITINTESTDFYANLTI
;
A
#
# COMPACT_ATOMS: atom_id res chain seq x y z
N MET A 1 27.00 24.96 2.57
CA MET A 1 26.61 25.96 3.59
C MET A 1 25.20 25.59 4.04
N ASN A 2 25.00 24.86 5.14
CA ASN A 2 25.08 25.28 6.56
C ASN A 2 24.13 26.43 6.93
N LYS A 3 23.00 26.11 7.60
CA LYS A 3 22.77 26.28 9.05
C LYS A 3 21.39 25.67 9.42
N ASN A 4 21.34 24.66 10.30
CA ASN A 4 21.08 24.74 11.77
C ASN A 4 19.60 25.08 12.08
N SER A 5 18.87 24.46 13.02
CA SER A 5 19.18 23.73 14.28
C SER A 5 17.89 23.04 14.80
N ASN A 6 17.82 22.05 15.72
CA ASN A 6 18.81 21.25 16.46
C ASN A 6 18.15 19.99 17.12
N PHE A 7 18.90 18.87 17.15
CA PHE A 7 19.06 17.85 18.24
C PHE A 7 17.85 17.07 18.83
N LEU A 8 17.84 15.72 18.82
CA LEU A 8 18.57 14.69 19.64
C LEU A 8 17.94 14.48 21.05
N PHE A 9 17.94 13.31 21.71
CA PHE A 9 18.87 12.16 21.71
C PHE A 9 18.17 10.89 22.32
N LEU A 10 18.61 9.65 22.02
CA LEU A 10 19.19 8.61 22.93
C LEU A 10 18.29 7.34 23.03
N GLY A 11 18.74 6.08 23.02
CA GLY A 11 20.02 5.38 22.69
C GLY A 11 19.70 3.89 22.41
N LEU A 12 20.35 3.15 21.50
CA LEU A 12 21.71 2.56 21.49
C LEU A 12 21.85 1.19 22.23
N THR A 13 22.33 0.15 21.52
CA THR A 13 23.15 -1.04 21.99
C THR A 13 22.54 -2.08 22.98
N LEU A 14 22.94 -3.37 23.04
CA LEU A 14 23.61 -4.36 22.16
C LEU A 14 23.58 -5.77 22.85
N LEU A 15 24.22 -6.79 22.22
CA LEU A 15 24.71 -8.08 22.77
C LEU A 15 23.65 -9.21 22.96
N VAL A 16 23.63 -10.37 22.27
CA VAL A 16 24.64 -11.38 21.83
C VAL A 16 25.04 -12.37 22.95
N LEU A 17 24.92 -13.70 22.71
CA LEU A 17 26.00 -14.70 22.86
C LEU A 17 25.59 -16.17 22.50
N PHE A 18 26.31 -16.77 21.54
CA PHE A 18 26.80 -18.19 21.36
C PHE A 18 25.86 -19.41 21.61
N VAL A 19 26.05 -20.62 21.06
CA VAL A 19 27.23 -21.53 20.86
C VAL A 19 26.90 -22.41 19.61
N SER A 20 27.65 -22.42 18.50
CA SER A 20 28.78 -23.34 18.12
C SER A 20 28.50 -24.86 18.32
N ILE A 21 29.09 -25.87 17.67
CA ILE A 21 30.34 -26.10 16.90
C ILE A 21 30.04 -27.23 15.86
N GLY A 22 30.84 -27.40 14.80
CA GLY A 22 31.11 -28.74 14.27
C GLY A 22 31.30 -28.88 12.76
N GLU A 23 32.50 -29.26 12.32
CA GLU A 23 32.85 -29.51 10.92
C GLU A 23 32.71 -30.99 10.51
N ILE A 24 33.00 -31.23 9.22
CA ILE A 24 33.83 -32.33 8.69
C ILE A 24 33.16 -33.60 8.10
N SER A 25 33.70 -33.94 6.91
CA SER A 25 33.70 -35.21 6.16
C SER A 25 32.40 -35.95 5.87
N ALA A 26 32.14 -36.15 4.58
CA ALA A 26 32.60 -37.39 3.95
C ALA A 26 32.93 -37.16 2.46
N VAL A 27 34.09 -37.67 2.04
CA VAL A 27 34.45 -37.91 0.64
C VAL A 27 34.22 -39.39 0.38
N ASP A 28 33.68 -39.75 -0.79
CA ASP A 28 34.05 -40.92 -1.61
C ASP A 28 33.14 -40.96 -2.85
N MET A 29 33.68 -41.09 -4.08
CA MET A 29 34.12 -42.35 -4.73
C MET A 29 32.96 -43.31 -4.99
N ASP A 30 32.86 -43.98 -6.14
CA ASP A 30 33.59 -43.87 -7.43
C ASP A 30 32.70 -44.53 -8.50
N ASP A 31 33.15 -44.53 -9.77
CA ASP A 31 32.75 -45.47 -10.82
C ASP A 31 31.26 -45.44 -11.31
N SER A 32 30.92 -45.87 -12.53
CA SER A 32 31.73 -46.43 -13.62
C SER A 32 31.06 -46.19 -14.98
N THR A 33 31.90 -45.98 -16.00
CA THR A 33 31.79 -46.44 -17.39
C THR A 33 30.42 -46.58 -18.09
N ASN A 34 30.25 -45.85 -19.22
CA ASN A 34 30.20 -46.38 -20.60
C ASN A 34 29.55 -45.35 -21.55
N ASN A 35 30.24 -44.87 -22.61
CA ASN A 35 30.36 -45.50 -23.95
C ASN A 35 29.01 -45.52 -24.73
N ILE A 36 28.89 -45.14 -26.01
CA ILE A 36 29.86 -44.59 -27.00
C ILE A 36 29.05 -44.21 -28.29
N ILE A 37 29.47 -43.19 -29.10
CA ILE A 37 29.19 -43.04 -30.58
C ILE A 37 27.68 -42.81 -30.98
N SER A 38 27.25 -42.10 -32.04
CA SER A 38 27.84 -41.39 -33.21
C SER A 38 26.88 -40.31 -33.79
N ASP A 39 27.45 -39.36 -34.54
CA ASP A 39 26.99 -38.75 -35.81
C ASP A 39 25.66 -37.99 -35.98
N ASN A 40 25.79 -36.84 -36.66
CA ASN A 40 25.14 -36.37 -37.90
C ASN A 40 23.64 -36.75 -38.14
N THR A 41 22.76 -35.87 -38.62
CA THR A 41 22.95 -34.90 -39.72
C THR A 41 22.05 -33.66 -39.62
N VAL A 42 22.38 -32.65 -40.42
CA VAL A 42 21.50 -31.55 -40.87
C VAL A 42 20.29 -32.10 -41.65
N ASP A 43 19.08 -31.53 -41.46
CA ASP A 43 18.21 -31.19 -42.60
C ASP A 43 17.19 -30.07 -42.28
N ASN A 44 16.67 -29.43 -43.34
CA ASN A 44 15.65 -28.39 -43.35
C ASN A 44 14.25 -28.96 -43.63
N SER A 45 13.23 -28.41 -42.96
CA SER A 45 11.89 -28.13 -43.55
C SER A 45 11.04 -27.45 -42.46
N HIS A 46 10.54 -26.22 -42.61
CA HIS A 46 9.29 -25.93 -43.32
C HIS A 46 8.17 -26.95 -43.02
N ASP A 47 7.19 -26.57 -42.19
CA ASP A 47 5.89 -26.22 -42.76
C ASP A 47 5.09 -25.26 -41.84
N THR A 48 3.94 -24.85 -42.35
CA THR A 48 3.13 -23.67 -42.01
C THR A 48 1.91 -24.00 -41.13
N LEU A 49 1.29 -22.96 -40.52
CA LEU A 49 -0.16 -22.66 -40.60
C LEU A 49 -0.61 -21.58 -39.58
N THR A 50 -0.78 -20.35 -40.10
CA THR A 50 -1.97 -19.48 -39.99
C THR A 50 -2.75 -19.33 -38.66
N ASN A 51 -2.91 -18.07 -38.19
CA ASN A 51 -4.13 -17.30 -38.52
C ASN A 51 -4.09 -15.80 -38.17
N ASN A 52 -4.21 -14.98 -39.21
CA ASN A 52 -5.00 -13.74 -39.32
C ASN A 52 -5.21 -12.82 -38.09
N ASN A 53 -4.65 -11.61 -38.17
CA ASN A 53 -5.51 -10.43 -38.08
C ASN A 53 -5.03 -9.30 -39.02
N LYS A 54 -5.99 -8.53 -39.54
CA LYS A 54 -5.86 -7.69 -40.73
C LYS A 54 -5.60 -6.23 -40.37
N ILE A 55 -4.40 -5.71 -40.67
CA ILE A 55 -4.08 -4.27 -40.62
C ILE A 55 -3.67 -3.80 -42.01
N THR A 56 -4.17 -2.62 -42.40
CA THR A 56 -4.13 -2.09 -43.76
C THR A 56 -2.95 -1.17 -44.02
N SER A 57 -2.11 -1.56 -44.99
CA SER A 57 -1.28 -0.69 -45.85
C SER A 57 -0.49 0.44 -45.18
N GLU A 58 0.76 0.16 -44.83
CA GLU A 58 1.77 1.19 -44.58
C GLU A 58 2.15 1.90 -45.90
N LYS A 59 2.14 3.23 -45.90
CA LYS A 59 2.80 4.05 -46.92
C LYS A 59 4.17 4.48 -46.40
N ASN A 60 5.21 3.78 -46.82
CA ASN A 60 6.59 4.15 -46.50
C ASN A 60 6.94 5.54 -47.08
N PHE A 61 7.18 6.51 -46.21
CA PHE A 61 7.79 7.79 -46.55
C PHE A 61 9.32 7.70 -46.35
N GLU A 62 10.05 7.29 -47.39
CA GLU A 62 11.50 7.47 -47.43
C GLU A 62 11.82 8.97 -47.56
N VAL A 63 12.28 9.61 -46.48
CA VAL A 63 12.88 10.95 -46.55
C VAL A 63 14.31 10.81 -47.05
N LYS A 64 14.53 11.03 -48.35
CA LYS A 64 15.86 11.06 -48.96
C LYS A 64 16.61 12.35 -48.59
N SER A 65 17.42 12.26 -47.54
CA SER A 65 18.37 13.30 -47.13
C SER A 65 19.57 13.39 -48.08
N ASN A 66 19.42 14.15 -49.17
CA ASN A 66 20.56 14.55 -50.00
C ASN A 66 21.34 15.70 -49.36
N VAL A 67 22.23 15.38 -48.40
CA VAL A 67 23.27 16.29 -47.93
C VAL A 67 24.61 15.56 -48.00
N LYS A 68 25.46 15.94 -48.96
CA LYS A 68 26.85 15.45 -49.03
C LYS A 68 27.69 16.20 -47.99
N SER A 69 28.10 15.52 -46.93
CA SER A 69 29.24 15.96 -46.14
C SER A 69 30.54 15.71 -46.92
N VAL A 70 31.46 16.68 -46.89
CA VAL A 70 32.78 16.55 -47.51
C VAL A 70 33.76 16.08 -46.45
N ASN A 71 34.30 14.87 -46.59
CA ASN A 71 35.66 14.58 -46.14
C ASN A 71 36.30 13.43 -46.94
N LYS A 72 37.64 13.47 -47.04
CA LYS A 72 38.43 12.70 -48.00
C LYS A 72 38.60 11.22 -47.59
N ASN A 73 38.17 10.29 -48.43
CA ASN A 73 39.09 9.41 -49.16
C ASN A 73 38.35 8.56 -50.22
N ALA A 74 39.08 8.10 -51.23
CA ALA A 74 38.51 7.64 -52.50
C ALA A 74 38.13 6.15 -52.53
N THR A 75 37.01 5.83 -53.18
CA THR A 75 37.03 4.86 -54.29
C THR A 75 35.83 5.08 -55.23
N THR A 76 36.02 4.75 -56.52
CA THR A 76 35.14 5.11 -57.62
C THR A 76 33.96 4.16 -57.84
N GLN A 77 32.77 4.71 -58.08
CA GLN A 77 31.86 4.18 -59.10
C GLN A 77 31.21 5.30 -59.92
N LYS A 78 31.25 5.15 -61.26
CA LYS A 78 30.64 6.08 -62.23
C LYS A 78 29.16 5.74 -62.40
N THR A 79 28.30 6.76 -62.38
CA THR A 79 26.98 6.67 -63.03
C THR A 79 26.77 7.90 -63.90
N ILE A 80 26.66 7.68 -65.21
CA ILE A 80 26.53 8.73 -66.22
C ILE A 80 25.09 9.27 -66.19
N LYS A 81 24.94 10.60 -66.06
CA LYS A 81 23.75 11.33 -66.52
C LYS A 81 24.19 12.57 -67.28
N THR A 82 23.42 12.90 -68.31
CA THR A 82 23.78 13.80 -69.40
C THR A 82 23.82 15.27 -68.98
N ASP A 83 25.00 15.89 -69.09
CA ASP A 83 25.16 17.34 -69.01
C ASP A 83 24.44 18.04 -70.17
N LYS A 84 23.46 18.89 -69.85
CA LYS A 84 23.29 20.12 -70.62
C LYS A 84 24.27 21.13 -70.03
N GLN A 85 25.39 21.35 -70.73
CA GLN A 85 26.37 22.37 -70.36
C GLN A 85 25.73 23.76 -70.39
N THR A 86 25.30 24.26 -69.23
CA THR A 86 25.29 25.70 -68.98
C THR A 86 26.75 26.18 -69.01
N LYS A 87 27.04 27.22 -69.80
CA LYS A 87 28.35 27.88 -69.78
C LYS A 87 28.72 28.21 -68.32
N LYS A 88 29.96 27.93 -67.91
CA LYS A 88 30.51 28.48 -66.67
C LYS A 88 30.31 30.00 -66.70
N ALA A 89 29.80 30.56 -65.61
CA ALA A 89 29.83 32.00 -65.40
C ALA A 89 31.29 32.48 -65.46
N VAL A 90 31.50 33.69 -65.98
CA VAL A 90 32.79 34.36 -65.84
C VAL A 90 32.88 34.87 -64.41
N GLU A 91 33.97 34.58 -63.70
CA GLU A 91 34.18 35.08 -62.34
C GLU A 91 35.04 36.34 -62.37
N THR A 92 34.61 37.41 -61.68
CA THR A 92 35.40 38.63 -61.48
C THR A 92 35.68 38.81 -60.00
N ILE A 93 36.96 38.76 -59.60
CA ILE A 93 37.38 38.77 -58.19
C ILE A 93 38.01 40.11 -57.84
N GLN A 94 37.49 40.76 -56.81
CA GLN A 94 38.03 41.96 -56.17
C GLN A 94 38.41 41.65 -54.71
N THR A 95 39.26 42.48 -54.10
CA THR A 95 39.66 42.34 -52.68
C THR A 95 39.53 43.67 -51.97
N ALA A 96 38.91 43.67 -50.79
CA ALA A 96 38.79 44.83 -49.92
C ALA A 96 39.57 44.62 -48.62
N THR A 97 40.26 45.66 -48.16
CA THR A 97 41.04 45.71 -46.89
C THR A 97 40.44 46.63 -45.84
N ASP A 98 39.48 47.46 -46.25
CA ASP A 98 38.86 48.52 -45.47
C ASP A 98 37.49 48.88 -46.09
N TYR A 99 36.74 49.77 -45.43
CA TYR A 99 35.40 50.16 -45.88
C TYR A 99 35.41 50.86 -47.25
N GLU A 100 36.39 51.71 -47.56
CA GLU A 100 36.42 52.46 -48.82
C GLU A 100 36.75 51.57 -50.03
N THR A 101 37.63 50.58 -49.87
CA THR A 101 37.91 49.57 -50.90
C THR A 101 36.71 48.64 -51.13
N LEU A 102 35.98 48.27 -50.07
CA LEU A 102 34.70 47.55 -50.16
C LEU A 102 33.63 48.37 -50.90
N LYS A 103 33.43 49.63 -50.49
CA LYS A 103 32.48 50.58 -51.07
C LYS A 103 32.76 50.84 -52.55
N THR A 104 34.03 51.02 -52.91
CA THR A 104 34.47 51.16 -54.31
C THR A 104 34.14 49.90 -55.12
N SER A 105 34.52 48.72 -54.61
CA SER A 105 34.23 47.44 -55.27
C SER A 105 32.73 47.23 -55.49
N TRP A 106 31.92 47.52 -54.47
CA TRP A 106 30.46 47.45 -54.52
C TRP A 106 29.87 48.40 -55.56
N ASN A 107 30.25 49.69 -55.54
CA ASN A 107 29.70 50.69 -56.46
C ASN A 107 30.04 50.38 -57.92
N ASN A 108 31.25 49.92 -58.21
CA ASN A 108 31.64 49.47 -59.56
C ASN A 108 30.77 48.30 -60.04
N ILE A 109 30.55 47.30 -59.18
CA ILE A 109 29.67 46.16 -59.47
C ILE A 109 28.21 46.60 -59.70
N GLN A 110 27.72 47.61 -58.99
CA GLN A 110 26.35 48.11 -59.15
C GLN A 110 26.16 48.94 -60.44
N ASN A 111 27.19 49.65 -60.89
CA ASN A 111 27.14 50.53 -62.07
C ASN A 111 27.41 49.78 -63.38
N ASP A 112 28.47 48.96 -63.41
CA ASP A 112 29.06 48.44 -64.66
C ASP A 112 28.81 46.93 -64.87
N GLY A 113 28.21 46.24 -63.90
CA GLY A 113 28.10 44.77 -63.93
C GLY A 113 26.96 44.21 -64.79
N ASP A 114 27.12 42.94 -65.17
CA ASP A 114 26.24 42.22 -66.10
C ASP A 114 25.50 41.01 -65.48
N ASN A 115 24.60 40.39 -66.26
CA ASN A 115 23.72 39.31 -65.80
C ASN A 115 24.26 37.88 -66.02
N THR A 116 25.49 37.74 -66.52
CA THR A 116 26.20 36.49 -66.83
C THR A 116 27.47 36.25 -66.00
N THR A 117 28.06 37.32 -65.45
CA THR A 117 29.26 37.29 -64.61
C THR A 117 28.89 37.08 -63.12
N GLU A 118 29.71 36.31 -62.40
CA GLU A 118 29.70 36.24 -60.93
C GLU A 118 30.76 37.18 -60.35
N TYR A 119 30.32 38.19 -59.60
CA TYR A 119 31.19 39.19 -59.00
C TYR A 119 31.49 38.82 -57.56
N ILE A 120 32.78 38.61 -57.24
CA ILE A 120 33.24 38.17 -55.93
C ILE A 120 34.05 39.30 -55.27
N ILE A 121 33.64 39.72 -54.07
CA ILE A 121 34.44 40.62 -53.22
C ILE A 121 35.00 39.81 -52.05
N ASN A 122 36.30 39.56 -52.06
CA ASN A 122 37.00 38.94 -50.93
C ASN A 122 37.35 40.01 -49.89
N ILE A 123 36.94 39.79 -48.65
CA ILE A 123 37.08 40.73 -47.53
C ILE A 123 38.17 40.21 -46.62
N LYS A 124 39.24 40.98 -46.45
CA LYS A 124 40.32 40.65 -45.53
C LYS A 124 39.86 40.77 -44.08
N ASN A 125 40.50 40.01 -43.20
CA ASN A 125 40.29 40.17 -41.75
C ASN A 125 40.58 41.61 -41.31
N GLY A 126 39.63 42.21 -40.60
CA GLY A 126 39.64 43.63 -40.27
C GLY A 126 38.25 44.11 -39.83
N LYS A 127 38.22 45.32 -39.27
CA LYS A 127 36.99 46.01 -38.88
C LYS A 127 36.67 47.10 -39.90
N TYR A 128 35.57 46.93 -40.62
CA TYR A 128 35.07 47.81 -41.66
C TYR A 128 33.99 48.69 -41.03
N THR A 129 34.35 49.92 -40.73
CA THR A 129 33.46 50.92 -40.12
C THR A 129 32.63 51.58 -41.23
N PHE A 130 31.31 51.38 -41.22
CA PHE A 130 30.42 51.94 -42.22
C PHE A 130 30.01 53.36 -41.81
N ASP A 131 30.32 54.34 -42.64
CA ASP A 131 29.85 55.72 -42.47
C ASP A 131 28.51 55.96 -43.20
N GLU A 132 28.23 55.20 -44.26
CA GLU A 132 26.93 55.16 -44.91
C GLU A 132 26.54 53.74 -45.39
N GLU A 133 25.26 53.58 -45.67
CA GLU A 133 24.67 52.36 -46.22
C GLU A 133 25.10 52.08 -47.66
N LEU A 134 25.61 50.87 -47.93
CA LEU A 134 25.89 50.39 -49.29
C LEU A 134 24.59 49.91 -49.95
N LYS A 135 24.22 50.52 -51.09
CA LYS A 135 22.91 50.33 -51.74
C LYS A 135 23.05 49.57 -53.05
N SER A 136 22.18 48.58 -53.28
CA SER A 136 21.97 48.01 -54.61
C SER A 136 21.32 49.07 -55.50
N ASN A 137 21.83 49.24 -56.71
CA ASN A 137 21.17 50.07 -57.72
C ASN A 137 19.99 49.27 -58.30
N SER A 138 18.78 49.82 -58.21
CA SER A 138 17.54 49.16 -58.64
C SER A 138 17.42 49.00 -60.16
N THR A 139 18.21 49.72 -60.96
CA THR A 139 18.28 49.56 -62.42
C THR A 139 19.50 48.76 -62.88
N SER A 140 20.34 48.27 -61.97
CA SER A 140 21.52 47.47 -62.29
C SER A 140 21.15 46.15 -62.98
N ASN A 141 21.87 45.83 -64.05
CA ASN A 141 21.78 44.53 -64.74
C ASN A 141 22.57 43.43 -64.02
N THR A 142 23.42 43.78 -63.05
CA THR A 142 24.21 42.83 -62.27
C THR A 142 23.32 41.79 -61.60
N LYS A 143 23.66 40.51 -61.79
CA LYS A 143 22.83 39.42 -61.26
C LYS A 143 23.44 38.67 -60.07
N TYR A 144 24.73 38.34 -60.10
CA TYR A 144 25.35 37.47 -59.09
C TYR A 144 26.47 38.20 -58.35
N ILE A 145 26.30 38.37 -57.03
CA ILE A 145 27.28 39.05 -56.16
C ILE A 145 27.57 38.16 -54.96
N THR A 146 28.84 37.87 -54.70
CA THR A 146 29.29 37.03 -53.58
C THR A 146 30.32 37.80 -52.75
N ILE A 147 30.08 37.98 -51.45
CA ILE A 147 30.95 38.70 -50.52
C ILE A 147 31.49 37.69 -49.50
N ASN A 148 32.80 37.46 -49.50
CA ASN A 148 33.46 36.41 -48.75
C ASN A 148 34.44 36.98 -47.72
N GLY A 149 34.14 36.86 -46.44
CA GLY A 149 35.13 37.06 -45.38
C GLY A 149 36.14 35.91 -45.31
N GLU A 150 37.34 36.22 -44.82
CA GLU A 150 38.36 35.22 -44.49
C GLU A 150 37.97 34.42 -43.24
N ASN A 151 37.45 35.10 -42.22
CA ASN A 151 37.04 34.50 -40.95
C ASN A 151 35.96 35.36 -40.28
N TRP A 152 34.80 34.81 -39.97
CA TRP A 152 33.69 35.53 -39.33
C TRP A 152 34.03 36.14 -37.96
N ASP A 153 35.00 35.61 -37.23
CA ASP A 153 35.43 36.14 -35.92
C ASP A 153 36.35 37.37 -36.06
N GLN A 154 36.82 37.66 -37.27
CA GLN A 154 37.83 38.69 -37.55
C GLN A 154 37.44 39.62 -38.71
N THR A 155 36.50 39.22 -39.56
CA THR A 155 35.92 40.03 -40.65
C THR A 155 34.62 40.66 -40.14
N ILE A 156 34.72 41.90 -39.67
CA ILE A 156 33.67 42.60 -38.92
C ILE A 156 33.21 43.83 -39.69
N PHE A 157 31.92 43.90 -40.02
CA PHE A 157 31.25 45.08 -40.57
C PHE A 157 30.49 45.78 -39.43
N ASP A 158 30.80 47.05 -39.15
CA ASP A 158 30.27 47.81 -38.02
C ASP A 158 29.47 49.05 -38.48
N GLY A 159 28.16 49.07 -38.20
CA GLY A 159 27.25 50.19 -38.47
C GLY A 159 27.30 51.32 -37.44
N GLN A 160 28.16 51.21 -36.42
CA GLN A 160 28.45 52.21 -35.38
C GLN A 160 27.26 52.64 -34.49
N ASN A 161 26.13 51.92 -34.54
CA ASN A 161 24.81 52.38 -34.07
C ASN A 161 24.33 53.67 -34.76
N LYS A 162 24.76 53.89 -36.02
CA LYS A 162 24.44 55.10 -36.82
C LYS A 162 23.80 54.79 -38.17
N THR A 163 24.23 53.73 -38.84
CA THR A 163 23.75 53.37 -40.19
C THR A 163 23.39 51.90 -40.32
N ARG A 164 22.48 51.61 -41.25
CA ARG A 164 22.28 50.29 -41.82
C ARG A 164 23.47 49.99 -42.74
N LEU A 165 23.89 48.74 -42.82
CA LEU A 165 25.11 48.39 -43.55
C LEU A 165 24.81 48.18 -45.05
N PHE A 166 23.72 47.45 -45.38
CA PHE A 166 23.35 47.14 -46.76
C PHE A 166 21.86 47.36 -47.08
N ASN A 167 21.60 47.93 -48.26
CA ASN A 167 20.27 48.05 -48.88
C ASN A 167 20.19 47.19 -50.14
N LEU A 168 19.76 45.94 -50.02
CA LEU A 168 19.67 45.02 -51.15
C LEU A 168 18.34 45.23 -51.87
N ASN A 169 18.13 46.43 -52.43
CA ASN A 169 16.88 46.83 -53.07
C ASN A 169 16.88 46.64 -54.60
N ASN A 170 17.27 45.44 -55.06
CA ASN A 170 17.15 45.03 -56.46
C ASN A 170 16.66 43.57 -56.52
N THR A 171 15.45 43.34 -57.04
CA THR A 171 14.81 42.02 -57.09
C THR A 171 15.47 41.04 -58.09
N ASN A 172 16.30 41.54 -59.00
CA ASN A 172 17.00 40.73 -60.00
C ASN A 172 18.32 40.15 -59.45
N GLN A 173 18.85 40.71 -58.37
CA GLN A 173 20.12 40.31 -57.77
C GLN A 173 19.97 39.06 -56.88
N VAL A 174 21.00 38.21 -56.94
CA VAL A 174 21.27 37.08 -56.04
C VAL A 174 22.58 37.40 -55.31
N ILE A 175 22.48 37.62 -53.99
CA ILE A 175 23.58 38.17 -53.19
C ILE A 175 23.94 37.22 -52.06
N LYS A 176 25.22 36.84 -51.97
CA LYS A 176 25.73 35.92 -50.95
C LYS A 176 26.67 36.63 -49.98
N PHE A 177 26.54 36.32 -48.70
CA PHE A 177 27.50 36.71 -47.66
C PHE A 177 28.01 35.47 -46.95
N ASN A 178 29.32 35.25 -47.01
CA ASN A 178 30.00 34.15 -46.33
C ASN A 178 30.98 34.69 -45.28
N ASN A 179 31.05 34.06 -44.11
CA ASN A 179 32.10 34.30 -43.10
C ASN A 179 32.21 35.76 -42.59
N ILE A 180 31.09 36.45 -42.38
CA ILE A 180 31.06 37.88 -42.02
C ILE A 180 30.23 38.11 -40.75
N THR A 181 30.73 39.00 -39.89
CA THR A 181 30.04 39.48 -38.70
C THR A 181 29.52 40.91 -38.91
N PHE A 182 28.22 41.11 -38.81
CA PHE A 182 27.52 42.39 -38.89
C PHE A 182 27.15 42.87 -37.48
N ILE A 183 27.71 44.00 -37.05
CA ILE A 183 27.46 44.56 -35.71
C ILE A 183 26.95 45.99 -35.75
N ASN A 184 26.18 46.35 -34.71
CA ASN A 184 25.74 47.71 -34.43
C ASN A 184 25.06 48.40 -35.64
N GLY A 185 24.44 47.64 -36.53
CA GLY A 185 23.62 48.15 -37.61
C GLY A 185 22.41 48.88 -37.04
N PHE A 186 22.13 50.07 -37.54
CA PHE A 186 21.06 50.93 -37.04
C PHE A 186 20.11 51.38 -38.15
N ASN A 187 18.80 51.22 -37.93
CA ASN A 187 17.80 51.87 -38.76
C ASN A 187 16.59 52.35 -37.95
N ASN A 188 15.82 53.28 -38.50
CA ASN A 188 14.63 53.83 -37.85
C ASN A 188 13.32 53.07 -38.13
N THR A 189 13.31 52.14 -39.09
CA THR A 189 12.07 51.50 -39.60
C THR A 189 12.21 50.02 -39.91
N MET A 190 13.28 49.61 -40.62
CA MET A 190 13.39 48.26 -41.22
C MET A 190 14.83 47.77 -41.28
N GLY A 191 15.11 46.62 -40.66
CA GLY A 191 16.35 45.86 -40.80
C GLY A 191 17.59 46.60 -40.30
N GLY A 192 17.89 46.61 -39.00
CA GLY A 192 19.02 47.41 -38.47
C GLY A 192 20.35 47.12 -39.18
N ALA A 193 20.64 45.86 -39.51
CA ALA A 193 21.83 45.48 -40.27
C ALA A 193 21.63 45.61 -41.80
N ILE A 194 20.59 44.95 -42.33
CA ILE A 194 20.39 44.80 -43.78
C ILE A 194 18.90 44.80 -44.15
N TYR A 195 18.56 45.55 -45.19
CA TYR A 195 17.30 45.44 -45.92
C TYR A 195 17.46 44.49 -47.11
N VAL A 196 16.65 43.42 -47.18
CA VAL A 196 16.76 42.34 -48.17
C VAL A 196 15.52 42.29 -49.06
N ASN A 197 15.62 42.92 -50.23
CA ASN A 197 14.65 42.81 -51.32
C ASN A 197 15.28 42.20 -52.60
N SER A 198 16.50 41.69 -52.51
CA SER A 198 17.14 40.76 -53.46
C SER A 198 16.91 39.31 -53.03
N THR A 199 17.23 38.34 -53.89
CA THR A 199 17.43 36.95 -53.43
C THR A 199 18.74 36.90 -52.64
N ALA A 200 18.77 36.25 -51.47
CA ALA A 200 19.94 36.30 -50.59
C ALA A 200 20.35 34.95 -50.00
N GLU A 201 21.65 34.81 -49.71
CA GLU A 201 22.21 33.68 -48.95
C GLU A 201 23.16 34.22 -47.89
N PHE A 202 22.88 33.92 -46.62
CA PHE A 202 23.73 34.23 -45.48
C PHE A 202 24.26 32.92 -44.92
N ASN A 203 25.56 32.66 -45.06
CA ASN A 203 26.17 31.40 -44.65
C ASN A 203 27.39 31.64 -43.74
N ASN A 204 27.41 31.01 -42.56
CA ASN A 204 28.44 31.22 -41.54
C ASN A 204 28.61 32.71 -41.19
N THR A 205 27.51 33.41 -40.91
CA THR A 205 27.50 34.84 -40.58
C THR A 205 27.04 35.10 -39.15
N LYS A 206 27.45 36.23 -38.56
CA LYS A 206 26.91 36.69 -37.26
C LYS A 206 26.20 38.02 -37.44
N PHE A 207 25.07 38.19 -36.78
CA PHE A 207 24.37 39.46 -36.61
C PHE A 207 24.30 39.71 -35.11
N MET A 208 25.02 40.73 -34.62
CA MET A 208 25.07 41.02 -33.18
C MET A 208 24.79 42.50 -32.87
N ASN A 209 23.98 42.77 -31.85
CA ASN A 209 23.66 44.14 -31.40
C ASN A 209 23.07 45.06 -32.49
N ASN A 210 22.42 44.50 -33.53
CA ASN A 210 21.77 45.32 -34.55
C ASN A 210 20.39 45.77 -34.04
N THR A 211 20.07 47.03 -34.25
CA THR A 211 18.95 47.73 -33.60
C THR A 211 18.07 48.44 -34.62
N VAL A 212 16.75 48.32 -34.46
CA VAL A 212 15.80 49.27 -35.06
C VAL A 212 15.20 50.14 -33.95
N PHE A 213 15.32 51.46 -34.08
CA PHE A 213 14.79 52.44 -33.10
C PHE A 213 13.83 53.41 -33.78
N ALA A 214 12.54 53.38 -33.44
CA ALA A 214 11.59 54.36 -33.96
C ALA A 214 11.73 55.71 -33.25
N ASN A 215 11.74 56.80 -34.00
CA ASN A 215 11.80 58.17 -33.44
C ASN A 215 10.42 58.74 -33.07
N ASP A 216 9.33 57.98 -33.25
CA ASP A 216 7.96 58.44 -33.06
C ASP A 216 6.97 57.30 -32.74
N ASN A 217 5.79 57.67 -32.23
CA ASN A 217 4.75 56.75 -31.75
C ASN A 217 3.81 56.17 -32.81
N ASN A 218 4.06 56.43 -34.11
CA ASN A 218 3.25 55.95 -35.23
C ASN A 218 4.03 55.01 -36.16
N THR A 219 5.36 55.06 -36.16
CA THR A 219 6.22 54.23 -37.01
C THR A 219 6.19 52.76 -36.60
N ASN A 220 5.88 51.89 -37.56
CA ASN A 220 5.99 50.43 -37.41
C ASN A 220 7.43 49.97 -37.67
N THR A 221 7.94 49.08 -36.82
CA THR A 221 9.35 48.67 -36.80
C THR A 221 9.51 47.17 -37.04
N HIS A 222 10.53 46.79 -37.81
CA HIS A 222 10.60 45.46 -38.42
C HIS A 222 12.05 44.95 -38.53
N GLY A 223 12.37 43.83 -37.88
CA GLY A 223 13.67 43.15 -37.99
C GLY A 223 14.83 43.93 -37.40
N GLY A 224 15.24 43.65 -36.16
CA GLY A 224 16.39 44.33 -35.54
C GLY A 224 17.70 44.15 -36.32
N ALA A 225 17.91 43.00 -36.94
CA ALA A 225 19.01 42.76 -37.89
C ALA A 225 18.52 42.77 -39.35
N LEU A 226 17.55 41.91 -39.69
CA LEU A 226 17.19 41.63 -41.09
C LEU A 226 15.71 41.93 -41.39
N TYR A 227 15.48 42.63 -42.50
CA TYR A 227 14.16 42.79 -43.11
C TYR A 227 14.11 42.07 -44.46
N ILE A 228 13.30 41.02 -44.59
CA ILE A 228 13.33 40.10 -45.75
C ILE A 228 12.01 40.15 -46.53
N ARG A 229 12.12 40.38 -47.84
CA ARG A 229 10.99 40.37 -48.81
C ARG A 229 11.09 39.29 -49.88
N ASN A 230 12.30 38.87 -50.23
CA ASN A 230 12.56 37.92 -51.32
C ASN A 230 13.23 36.62 -50.83
N PRO A 231 13.29 35.56 -51.65
CA PRO A 231 13.81 34.26 -51.25
C PRO A 231 15.17 34.35 -50.58
N THR A 232 15.28 33.81 -49.36
CA THR A 232 16.49 33.92 -48.56
C THR A 232 16.84 32.59 -47.89
N ILE A 233 18.12 32.23 -47.93
CA ILE A 233 18.69 31.11 -47.19
C ILE A 233 19.56 31.68 -46.06
N ILE A 234 19.42 31.12 -44.86
CA ILE A 234 20.26 31.44 -43.69
C ILE A 234 20.82 30.13 -43.15
N ALA A 235 22.13 29.94 -43.18
CA ALA A 235 22.77 28.67 -42.83
C ALA A 235 23.98 28.89 -41.91
N ASN A 236 24.07 28.10 -40.83
CA ASN A 236 25.21 28.12 -39.91
C ASN A 236 25.46 29.51 -39.26
N SER A 237 24.41 30.32 -39.10
CA SER A 237 24.53 31.72 -38.68
C SER A 237 24.07 31.96 -37.24
N ILE A 238 24.55 33.06 -36.64
CA ILE A 238 24.21 33.48 -35.28
C ILE A 238 23.51 34.84 -35.32
N PHE A 239 22.40 34.96 -34.60
CA PHE A 239 21.70 36.21 -34.31
C PHE A 239 21.69 36.38 -32.80
N ASP A 240 22.58 37.22 -32.26
CA ASP A 240 22.68 37.46 -30.82
C ASP A 240 22.36 38.92 -30.46
N ASN A 241 21.52 39.13 -29.45
CA ASN A 241 21.21 40.45 -28.89
C ASN A 241 20.75 41.50 -29.93
N ASN A 242 20.15 41.07 -31.05
CA ASN A 242 19.52 41.99 -32.00
C ASN A 242 18.15 42.38 -31.47
N ASN A 243 17.76 43.64 -31.69
CA ASN A 243 16.59 44.16 -31.04
C ASN A 243 15.81 45.23 -31.80
N ILE A 244 14.61 45.49 -31.31
CA ILE A 244 13.80 46.63 -31.71
C ILE A 244 13.32 47.39 -30.48
N GLU A 245 13.54 48.70 -30.51
CA GLU A 245 12.97 49.69 -29.60
C GLU A 245 11.86 50.42 -30.36
N GLY A 246 10.60 50.03 -30.09
CA GLY A 246 9.43 50.42 -30.86
C GLY A 246 8.36 51.08 -30.03
N PHE A 247 7.60 51.98 -30.67
CA PHE A 247 6.49 52.72 -30.04
C PHE A 247 5.10 52.41 -30.66
N ASN A 248 5.03 51.56 -31.69
CA ASN A 248 3.77 51.16 -32.33
C ASN A 248 3.72 49.63 -32.59
N PHE A 249 3.45 49.18 -33.82
CA PHE A 249 3.55 47.77 -34.16
C PHE A 249 4.99 47.38 -34.45
N THR A 250 5.47 46.36 -33.74
CA THR A 250 6.87 45.94 -33.72
C THR A 250 6.99 44.45 -34.01
N TYR A 251 7.87 44.06 -34.94
CA TYR A 251 7.85 42.72 -35.51
C TYR A 251 9.27 42.14 -35.71
N GLY A 252 9.57 41.02 -35.05
CA GLY A 252 10.79 40.24 -35.25
C GLY A 252 12.03 40.90 -34.66
N GLY A 253 12.32 40.68 -33.38
CA GLY A 253 13.45 41.31 -32.68
C GLY A 253 14.81 41.16 -33.40
N ALA A 254 15.04 40.04 -34.09
CA ALA A 254 16.15 39.87 -35.02
C ALA A 254 15.73 39.95 -36.50
N LEU A 255 14.68 39.24 -36.88
CA LEU A 255 14.36 38.95 -38.28
C LEU A 255 12.86 39.16 -38.55
N TYR A 256 12.56 40.01 -39.53
CA TYR A 256 11.23 40.15 -40.11
C TYR A 256 11.19 39.59 -41.52
N SER A 257 10.21 38.73 -41.84
CA SER A 257 10.07 38.08 -43.14
C SER A 257 8.68 38.20 -43.73
N THR A 258 8.59 38.61 -45.00
CA THR A 258 7.39 38.57 -45.85
C THR A 258 7.56 37.72 -47.12
N THR A 259 8.73 37.11 -47.30
CA THR A 259 9.00 36.22 -48.45
C THR A 259 8.14 34.96 -48.39
N ALA A 260 7.80 34.41 -49.56
CA ALA A 260 7.16 33.10 -49.68
C ALA A 260 8.14 31.94 -49.43
N SER A 261 9.46 32.16 -49.53
CA SER A 261 10.49 31.14 -49.34
C SER A 261 11.58 31.64 -48.40
N LEU A 262 11.77 30.93 -47.29
CA LEU A 262 12.78 31.19 -46.28
C LEU A 262 13.22 29.85 -45.70
N ASP A 263 14.47 29.46 -45.93
CA ASP A 263 15.09 28.26 -45.36
C ASP A 263 16.15 28.71 -44.35
N ILE A 264 15.90 28.48 -43.06
CA ILE A 264 16.84 28.72 -41.96
C ILE A 264 17.35 27.36 -41.45
N TYR A 265 18.67 27.17 -41.46
CA TYR A 265 19.32 25.90 -41.16
C TYR A 265 20.48 26.07 -40.18
N ASN A 266 20.60 25.18 -39.19
CA ASN A 266 21.74 25.07 -38.28
C ASN A 266 22.16 26.42 -37.64
N SER A 267 21.18 27.26 -37.28
CA SER A 267 21.41 28.65 -36.87
C SER A 267 20.87 28.95 -35.47
N SER A 268 21.53 29.86 -34.75
CA SER A 268 21.17 30.19 -33.36
C SER A 268 20.63 31.61 -33.25
N PHE A 269 19.49 31.77 -32.59
CA PHE A 269 18.86 33.03 -32.23
C PHE A 269 18.88 33.13 -30.70
N THR A 270 19.76 33.96 -30.18
CA THR A 270 20.02 34.08 -28.74
C THR A 270 19.80 35.52 -28.28
N ASN A 271 19.19 35.72 -27.10
CA ASN A 271 19.00 37.04 -26.49
C ASN A 271 18.29 38.09 -27.36
N ASN A 272 17.64 37.74 -28.47
CA ASN A 272 17.00 38.75 -29.32
C ASN A 272 15.71 39.24 -28.67
N TYR A 273 15.43 40.53 -28.75
CA TYR A 273 14.31 41.09 -28.00
C TYR A 273 13.59 42.26 -28.69
N ILE A 274 12.38 42.51 -28.20
CA ILE A 274 11.61 43.72 -28.49
C ILE A 274 11.38 44.45 -27.17
N ILE A 275 11.63 45.76 -27.09
CA ILE A 275 11.24 46.60 -25.94
C ILE A 275 10.01 47.44 -26.32
N ASP A 276 9.02 47.42 -25.44
CA ASP A 276 7.90 48.38 -25.41
C ASP A 276 8.33 49.64 -24.65
N HIS A 277 8.48 50.77 -25.34
CA HIS A 277 8.78 52.06 -24.71
C HIS A 277 7.51 52.91 -24.46
N THR A 278 6.32 52.33 -24.58
CA THR A 278 5.06 53.08 -24.47
C THR A 278 4.39 52.94 -23.10
N GLU A 279 3.87 54.06 -22.58
CA GLU A 279 2.82 54.05 -21.55
C GLU A 279 1.41 53.85 -22.15
N ALA A 280 1.32 53.62 -23.46
CA ALA A 280 0.07 53.70 -24.23
C ALA A 280 -0.43 52.31 -24.65
N SER A 281 -1.75 52.11 -24.50
CA SER A 281 -2.44 50.85 -24.84
C SER A 281 -2.42 50.44 -26.34
N LYS A 282 -1.60 51.07 -27.18
CA LYS A 282 -1.50 50.84 -28.62
C LYS A 282 -0.45 49.79 -29.00
N PHE A 283 0.69 49.73 -28.30
CA PHE A 283 1.84 48.90 -28.66
C PHE A 283 1.50 47.43 -28.92
N THR A 284 2.10 46.84 -29.95
CA THR A 284 1.90 45.43 -30.33
C THR A 284 3.22 44.84 -30.80
N ALA A 285 3.70 43.79 -30.14
CA ALA A 285 4.96 43.12 -30.45
C ALA A 285 4.76 41.65 -30.79
N TYR A 286 5.38 41.19 -31.88
CA TYR A 286 5.27 39.81 -32.34
C TYR A 286 6.64 39.25 -32.75
N GLY A 287 6.98 38.07 -32.23
CA GLY A 287 8.23 37.37 -32.55
C GLY A 287 9.44 38.02 -31.88
N GLY A 288 9.78 37.62 -30.66
CA GLY A 288 10.94 38.17 -29.94
C GLY A 288 12.27 37.95 -30.67
N ALA A 289 12.39 36.89 -31.49
CA ALA A 289 13.45 36.75 -32.49
C ALA A 289 12.93 36.91 -33.93
N ILE A 290 11.96 36.10 -34.33
CA ILE A 290 11.52 35.96 -35.72
C ILE A 290 10.04 36.27 -35.87
N TYR A 291 9.72 37.16 -36.81
CA TYR A 291 8.37 37.36 -37.32
C TYR A 291 8.25 36.93 -38.78
N ILE A 292 7.18 36.20 -39.11
CA ILE A 292 6.91 35.67 -40.45
C ILE A 292 5.48 35.99 -40.88
N SER A 293 5.32 36.66 -42.03
CA SER A 293 4.03 36.90 -42.69
C SER A 293 4.12 36.58 -44.19
N ALA A 294 4.07 35.28 -44.50
CA ALA A 294 4.17 34.77 -45.87
C ALA A 294 2.80 34.69 -46.56
N SER A 295 2.71 35.13 -47.81
CA SER A 295 1.43 35.35 -48.48
C SER A 295 0.86 34.15 -49.25
N LYS A 296 1.67 33.15 -49.69
CA LYS A 296 1.19 31.89 -50.32
C LYS A 296 2.26 30.80 -50.58
N THR A 297 1.79 29.55 -50.57
CA THR A 297 2.24 28.33 -51.30
C THR A 297 3.64 27.73 -51.11
N ALA A 298 4.71 28.49 -50.92
CA ALA A 298 6.04 27.89 -50.74
C ALA A 298 6.31 27.55 -49.26
N PRO A 299 7.06 26.47 -48.97
CA PRO A 299 7.35 26.07 -47.60
C PRO A 299 8.44 26.98 -47.00
N ILE A 300 8.23 27.38 -45.76
CA ILE A 300 9.26 27.97 -44.89
C ILE A 300 9.79 26.84 -44.01
N LYS A 301 11.12 26.72 -43.91
CA LYS A 301 11.78 25.70 -43.09
C LYS A 301 12.67 26.35 -42.05
N ILE A 302 12.56 25.88 -40.81
CA ILE A 302 13.43 26.25 -39.70
C ILE A 302 13.90 24.94 -39.08
N THR A 303 15.14 24.56 -39.37
CA THR A 303 15.64 23.20 -39.11
C THR A 303 17.02 23.20 -38.45
N LEU A 304 17.21 22.39 -37.40
CA LEU A 304 18.45 22.36 -36.59
C LEU A 304 18.80 23.72 -35.94
N CYS A 305 17.80 24.53 -35.59
CA CYS A 305 18.02 25.86 -35.03
C CYS A 305 17.85 25.89 -33.51
N GLU A 306 18.43 26.92 -32.87
CA GLU A 306 18.28 27.16 -31.43
C GLU A 306 17.70 28.53 -31.18
N PHE A 307 16.74 28.60 -30.25
CA PHE A 307 16.08 29.81 -29.82
C PHE A 307 16.21 29.89 -28.31
N ILE A 308 17.13 30.71 -27.83
CA ILE A 308 17.52 30.80 -26.43
C ILE A 308 17.28 32.21 -25.90
N ASN A 309 16.48 32.35 -24.84
CA ASN A 309 16.24 33.62 -24.15
C ASN A 309 15.77 34.77 -25.10
N ASN A 310 14.98 34.45 -26.13
CA ASN A 310 14.37 35.48 -26.97
C ASN A 310 13.08 35.98 -26.30
N THR A 311 12.93 37.30 -26.21
CA THR A 311 11.95 37.90 -25.30
C THR A 311 11.21 39.10 -25.87
N ILE A 312 9.92 39.19 -25.58
CA ILE A 312 9.16 40.43 -25.72
C ILE A 312 9.11 41.09 -24.34
N LYS A 313 9.83 42.21 -24.18
CA LYS A 313 9.94 43.00 -22.95
C LYS A 313 8.84 44.07 -22.96
N ALA A 314 7.60 43.65 -22.65
CA ALA A 314 6.44 44.54 -22.50
C ALA A 314 5.88 44.49 -21.06
N PRO A 315 5.25 45.58 -20.57
CA PRO A 315 4.58 45.59 -19.27
C PRO A 315 3.46 44.54 -19.16
N GLU A 316 3.26 43.98 -17.96
CA GLU A 316 2.26 42.92 -17.72
C GLU A 316 0.81 43.38 -17.99
N THR A 317 0.55 44.69 -17.96
CA THR A 317 -0.74 45.31 -18.29
C THR A 317 -1.13 45.17 -19.77
N HIS A 318 -0.19 44.93 -20.69
CA HIS A 318 -0.42 44.81 -22.14
C HIS A 318 -0.84 43.38 -22.57
N THR A 319 -1.79 42.82 -21.81
CA THR A 319 -2.24 41.40 -21.79
C THR A 319 -2.75 40.77 -23.10
N ARG A 320 -2.82 41.49 -24.23
CA ARG A 320 -3.35 40.99 -25.51
C ARG A 320 -2.46 41.16 -26.74
N LYS A 321 -1.23 41.67 -26.59
CA LYS A 321 -0.48 42.24 -27.72
C LYS A 321 1.01 41.86 -27.81
N SER A 322 1.43 40.80 -27.12
CA SER A 322 2.84 40.34 -27.10
C SER A 322 2.91 38.82 -27.32
N ASN A 323 3.18 38.39 -28.54
CA ASN A 323 2.98 36.99 -28.95
C ASN A 323 4.24 36.36 -29.58
N GLY A 324 4.56 35.12 -29.20
CA GLY A 324 5.67 34.33 -29.77
C GLY A 324 7.03 34.81 -29.26
N GLY A 325 7.53 34.25 -28.15
CA GLY A 325 8.78 34.70 -27.54
C GLY A 325 10.00 34.49 -28.44
N ALA A 326 10.06 33.36 -29.15
CA ALA A 326 11.02 33.14 -30.23
C ALA A 326 10.41 33.48 -31.59
N ILE A 327 9.36 32.76 -31.99
CA ILE A 327 8.81 32.80 -33.34
C ILE A 327 7.34 33.19 -33.30
N TYR A 328 6.96 34.13 -34.15
CA TYR A 328 5.56 34.43 -34.46
C TYR A 328 5.31 34.30 -35.97
N ASN A 329 4.22 33.62 -36.33
CA ASN A 329 3.76 33.49 -37.71
C ASN A 329 2.31 33.95 -37.88
N THR A 330 2.07 34.78 -38.91
CA THR A 330 0.74 35.20 -39.36
C THR A 330 0.69 35.23 -40.89
N GLY A 331 0.46 34.08 -41.52
CA GLY A 331 0.41 34.01 -42.99
C GLY A 331 -0.21 32.73 -43.52
N ASN A 332 -0.46 32.69 -44.82
CA ASN A 332 -1.01 31.51 -45.53
C ASN A 332 0.11 30.54 -45.99
N GLY A 333 1.33 30.70 -45.47
CA GLY A 333 2.48 29.86 -45.79
C GLY A 333 2.54 28.63 -44.89
N TYR A 334 3.02 27.51 -45.45
CA TYR A 334 3.29 26.31 -44.66
C TYR A 334 4.65 26.46 -43.96
N VAL A 335 4.66 26.41 -42.63
CA VAL A 335 5.87 26.56 -41.82
C VAL A 335 6.22 25.21 -41.19
N ASN A 336 7.38 24.66 -41.56
CA ASN A 336 7.94 23.46 -40.96
C ASN A 336 9.06 23.86 -40.00
N ILE A 337 8.89 23.55 -38.71
CA ILE A 337 9.89 23.74 -37.67
C ILE A 337 10.31 22.33 -37.21
N SER A 338 11.56 21.97 -37.46
CA SER A 338 12.03 20.59 -37.27
C SER A 338 13.37 20.54 -36.54
N PHE A 339 13.47 19.69 -35.52
CA PHE A 339 14.73 19.44 -34.81
C PHE A 339 15.35 20.72 -34.22
N CYS A 340 14.52 21.57 -33.61
CA CYS A 340 14.94 22.85 -33.02
C CYS A 340 14.89 22.82 -31.49
N ASN A 341 15.74 23.62 -30.84
CA ASN A 341 15.74 23.83 -29.39
C ASN A 341 15.07 25.18 -29.07
N PHE A 342 14.11 25.20 -28.15
CA PHE A 342 13.44 26.40 -27.62
C PHE A 342 13.62 26.45 -26.11
N ILE A 343 14.49 27.34 -25.63
CA ILE A 343 14.92 27.42 -24.23
C ILE A 343 14.69 28.83 -23.70
N GLU A 344 13.98 28.96 -22.58
CA GLU A 344 13.80 30.22 -21.81
C GLU A 344 13.23 31.41 -22.62
N ASN A 345 12.54 31.17 -23.74
CA ASN A 345 11.90 32.24 -24.51
C ASN A 345 10.65 32.78 -23.79
N LYS A 346 10.33 34.08 -23.94
CA LYS A 346 9.26 34.74 -23.17
C LYS A 346 8.37 35.66 -24.01
N ALA A 347 7.05 35.49 -23.85
CA ALA A 347 6.01 36.39 -24.38
C ALA A 347 4.76 36.39 -23.47
N ASN A 348 3.68 37.09 -23.87
CA ASN A 348 2.38 36.95 -23.18
C ASN A 348 1.67 35.67 -23.65
N PHE A 349 1.55 35.43 -24.96
CA PHE A 349 1.01 34.19 -25.54
C PHE A 349 2.05 33.43 -26.36
N GLY A 350 2.15 32.11 -26.16
CA GLY A 350 3.08 31.25 -26.91
C GLY A 350 4.51 31.55 -26.48
N GLY A 351 4.92 30.98 -25.34
CA GLY A 351 6.22 31.28 -24.72
C GLY A 351 7.40 31.12 -25.68
N ALA A 352 7.37 30.09 -26.52
CA ALA A 352 8.31 29.89 -27.62
C ALA A 352 7.71 30.31 -28.96
N ILE A 353 6.59 29.68 -29.36
CA ILE A 353 6.05 29.77 -30.72
C ILE A 353 4.60 30.23 -30.69
N ASN A 354 4.21 31.08 -31.63
CA ASN A 354 2.83 31.50 -31.81
C ASN A 354 2.42 31.45 -33.30
N PHE A 355 1.37 30.69 -33.60
CA PHE A 355 0.71 30.62 -34.90
C PHE A 355 -0.66 31.30 -34.79
N GLN A 356 -0.86 32.36 -35.57
CA GLN A 356 -2.13 33.09 -35.62
C GLN A 356 -2.74 33.02 -37.01
N ASP A 357 -3.92 32.42 -37.11
CA ASP A 357 -4.68 32.42 -38.37
C ASP A 357 -5.39 33.76 -38.59
N THR A 358 -5.25 34.30 -39.79
CA THR A 358 -5.95 35.53 -40.24
C THR A 358 -6.92 35.25 -41.40
N TYR A 359 -6.84 34.08 -42.08
CA TYR A 359 -7.56 33.81 -43.33
C TYR A 359 -8.02 32.34 -43.55
N GLY A 360 -7.89 31.47 -42.55
CA GLY A 360 -8.46 30.12 -42.51
C GLY A 360 -7.57 29.00 -43.07
N LYS A 361 -6.25 29.22 -43.20
CA LYS A 361 -5.33 28.32 -43.94
C LYS A 361 -3.91 28.21 -43.38
N VAL A 362 -3.70 28.41 -42.08
CA VAL A 362 -2.39 28.08 -41.48
C VAL A 362 -2.25 26.57 -41.37
N SER A 363 -1.21 26.03 -41.96
CA SER A 363 -0.76 24.64 -41.77
C SER A 363 0.68 24.70 -41.30
N ALA A 364 0.94 24.23 -40.09
CA ALA A 364 2.25 24.29 -39.46
C ALA A 364 2.58 22.94 -38.84
N ASP A 365 3.84 22.54 -39.00
CA ASP A 365 4.38 21.29 -38.52
C ASP A 365 5.52 21.61 -37.55
N VAL A 366 5.43 21.10 -36.32
CA VAL A 366 6.48 21.25 -35.29
C VAL A 366 6.88 19.85 -34.87
N MET A 367 8.06 19.41 -35.33
CA MET A 367 8.48 18.02 -35.24
C MET A 367 9.86 17.86 -34.58
N GLY A 368 10.00 16.90 -33.66
CA GLY A 368 11.29 16.55 -33.09
C GLY A 368 11.97 17.70 -32.34
N CYS A 369 11.22 18.69 -31.85
CA CYS A 369 11.75 19.86 -31.18
C CYS A 369 11.83 19.67 -29.65
N VAL A 370 12.70 20.43 -29.00
CA VAL A 370 12.90 20.41 -27.54
C VAL A 370 12.47 21.74 -26.95
N PHE A 371 11.66 21.69 -25.90
CA PHE A 371 11.15 22.85 -25.16
C PHE A 371 11.57 22.77 -23.69
N ASP A 372 12.21 23.82 -23.18
CA ASP A 372 12.57 23.96 -21.76
C ASP A 372 12.33 25.39 -21.26
N LYS A 373 11.59 25.53 -20.15
CA LYS A 373 11.36 26.78 -19.40
C LYS A 373 10.87 27.98 -20.21
N ASN A 374 10.22 27.77 -21.35
CA ASN A 374 9.64 28.89 -22.09
C ASN A 374 8.45 29.45 -21.29
N LYS A 375 8.32 30.77 -21.21
CA LYS A 375 7.36 31.43 -20.31
C LYS A 375 6.34 32.26 -21.08
N ALA A 376 5.09 31.80 -21.06
CA ALA A 376 3.94 32.66 -21.30
C ALA A 376 3.54 33.37 -19.99
N LEU A 377 3.33 34.70 -20.03
CA LEU A 377 2.93 35.47 -18.84
C LEU A 377 1.46 35.28 -18.42
N ILE A 378 0.65 34.65 -19.28
CA ILE A 378 -0.74 34.25 -19.02
C ILE A 378 -0.90 32.78 -19.43
N ASN A 379 -1.79 32.05 -18.73
CA ASN A 379 -2.02 30.60 -18.85
C ASN A 379 -2.21 30.11 -20.29
N SER A 380 -1.12 29.86 -20.99
CA SER A 380 -1.05 29.43 -22.38
C SER A 380 0.21 28.60 -22.60
N THR A 381 0.15 27.72 -23.60
CA THR A 381 1.16 26.72 -23.93
C THR A 381 2.44 27.31 -24.52
N ASN A 382 3.53 26.52 -24.53
CA ASN A 382 4.79 26.88 -25.19
C ASN A 382 4.62 27.13 -26.69
N ILE A 383 3.73 26.36 -27.34
CA ILE A 383 3.23 26.59 -28.70
C ILE A 383 1.78 27.05 -28.62
N TYR A 384 1.50 28.31 -28.94
CA TYR A 384 0.12 28.81 -29.01
C TYR A 384 -0.38 28.81 -30.45
N ASN A 385 -1.45 28.07 -30.73
CA ASN A 385 -2.08 28.00 -32.04
C ASN A 385 -3.55 28.44 -31.93
N LYS A 386 -3.89 29.60 -32.50
CA LYS A 386 -5.25 30.18 -32.41
C LYS A 386 -5.83 30.46 -33.79
N GLY A 387 -7.00 29.88 -34.03
CA GLY A 387 -7.81 30.14 -35.22
C GLY A 387 -7.57 29.19 -36.40
N SER A 388 -6.52 28.35 -36.34
CA SER A 388 -6.23 27.39 -37.41
C SER A 388 -7.33 26.35 -37.55
N TYR A 389 -7.94 26.28 -38.74
CA TYR A 389 -8.92 25.25 -39.11
C TYR A 389 -8.28 23.86 -39.27
N HIS A 390 -6.95 23.80 -39.34
CA HIS A 390 -6.16 22.57 -39.33
C HIS A 390 -5.52 22.36 -37.95
N LYS A 391 -5.60 21.12 -37.44
CA LYS A 391 -4.86 20.71 -36.24
C LYS A 391 -3.36 20.88 -36.51
N LEU A 392 -2.62 21.37 -35.51
CA LEU A 392 -1.15 21.36 -35.54
C LEU A 392 -0.65 19.93 -35.83
N SER A 393 0.33 19.79 -36.72
CA SER A 393 1.05 18.52 -36.88
C SER A 393 2.21 18.52 -35.90
N ASP A 394 1.90 18.25 -34.63
CA ASP A 394 2.87 18.01 -33.57
C ASP A 394 3.28 16.52 -33.55
N SER A 395 4.59 16.26 -33.44
CA SER A 395 5.11 14.90 -33.31
C SER A 395 6.54 14.88 -32.80
N ALA A 396 6.90 13.86 -32.03
CA ALA A 396 8.26 13.65 -31.49
C ALA A 396 8.82 14.81 -30.63
N ASN A 397 7.98 15.72 -30.15
CA ASN A 397 8.43 16.86 -29.35
C ASN A 397 8.70 16.44 -27.89
N LEU A 398 9.73 17.03 -27.29
CA LEU A 398 10.12 16.85 -25.89
C LEU A 398 9.86 18.13 -25.10
N TYR A 399 9.11 18.02 -24.01
CA TYR A 399 8.82 19.12 -23.08
C TYR A 399 9.48 18.84 -21.72
N ILE A 400 10.68 19.35 -21.50
CA ILE A 400 11.52 19.08 -20.32
C ILE A 400 10.89 19.69 -19.05
N ASP A 401 10.24 20.83 -19.21
CA ASP A 401 9.54 21.58 -18.17
C ASP A 401 8.15 20.99 -17.82
N ASN A 402 7.72 19.89 -18.47
CA ASN A 402 6.37 19.32 -18.38
C ASN A 402 5.25 20.33 -18.75
N SER A 403 5.55 21.31 -19.60
CA SER A 403 4.57 22.29 -20.10
C SER A 403 3.51 21.70 -21.03
N ASP A 404 3.78 20.54 -21.64
CA ASP A 404 2.87 19.80 -22.50
C ASP A 404 3.24 18.29 -22.53
N VAL A 405 2.47 17.49 -23.25
CA VAL A 405 2.69 16.04 -23.41
C VAL A 405 3.90 15.77 -24.32
N THR A 406 4.81 14.90 -23.86
CA THR A 406 5.97 14.45 -24.66
C THR A 406 5.59 13.22 -25.51
N ASP A 407 5.76 13.32 -26.83
CA ASP A 407 5.39 12.29 -27.82
C ASP A 407 6.47 11.20 -28.05
N ILE A 408 7.40 11.06 -27.10
CA ILE A 408 8.50 10.09 -27.15
C ILE A 408 8.14 8.85 -26.35
N LEU A 409 7.91 7.74 -27.04
CA LEU A 409 7.65 6.43 -26.46
C LEU A 409 8.98 5.70 -26.24
N VAL A 410 9.27 5.31 -25.00
CA VAL A 410 10.44 4.46 -24.70
C VAL A 410 10.01 3.00 -24.66
N LEU A 411 10.66 2.15 -25.47
CA LEU A 411 10.50 0.71 -25.47
C LEU A 411 11.79 0.03 -25.00
N THR A 412 11.65 -1.06 -24.25
CA THR A 412 12.77 -1.94 -23.88
C THR A 412 12.49 -3.34 -24.41
N ASN A 413 13.36 -3.90 -25.25
CA ASN A 413 13.14 -5.17 -25.97
C ASN A 413 11.72 -5.28 -26.56
N ASP A 414 11.28 -4.22 -27.25
CA ASP A 414 9.95 -4.06 -27.87
C ASP A 414 8.76 -4.17 -26.89
N LYS A 415 9.01 -3.90 -25.60
CA LYS A 415 7.99 -3.81 -24.55
C LYS A 415 7.93 -2.41 -23.95
N THR A 416 6.73 -2.01 -23.56
CA THR A 416 6.51 -0.76 -22.80
C THR A 416 7.03 -0.90 -21.37
N SER A 417 7.20 0.24 -20.68
CA SER A 417 7.68 0.33 -19.30
C SER A 417 6.81 -0.35 -18.22
N LYS A 418 5.69 -0.97 -18.62
CA LYS A 418 4.86 -1.87 -17.80
C LYS A 418 5.41 -3.29 -17.73
N TYR A 419 6.22 -3.72 -18.70
CA TYR A 419 6.87 -5.02 -18.69
C TYR A 419 8.07 -4.99 -17.74
N VAL A 420 8.29 -6.10 -17.04
CA VAL A 420 9.33 -6.27 -16.03
C VAL A 420 10.35 -7.28 -16.53
N PHE A 421 11.64 -6.92 -16.47
CA PHE A 421 12.75 -7.81 -16.84
C PHE A 421 13.45 -8.36 -15.59
N ASN A 422 14.29 -9.37 -15.80
CA ASN A 422 15.19 -9.93 -14.79
C ASN A 422 16.48 -10.43 -15.47
N GLN A 423 17.46 -10.91 -14.69
CA GLN A 423 18.78 -11.32 -15.19
C GLN A 423 18.75 -12.38 -16.30
N LYS A 424 17.71 -13.21 -16.39
CA LYS A 424 17.58 -14.22 -17.48
C LYS A 424 17.46 -13.60 -18.86
N THR A 425 17.01 -12.34 -18.94
CA THR A 425 16.98 -11.58 -20.20
C THR A 425 18.40 -11.33 -20.72
N LYS A 426 19.41 -11.34 -19.84
CA LYS A 426 20.83 -11.04 -20.07
C LYS A 426 21.10 -9.62 -20.57
N THR A 427 20.50 -9.22 -21.67
CA THR A 427 20.70 -7.91 -22.31
C THR A 427 19.37 -7.24 -22.59
N ILE A 428 19.26 -5.96 -22.24
CA ILE A 428 18.12 -5.12 -22.59
C ILE A 428 18.55 -4.03 -23.56
N THR A 429 17.81 -3.88 -24.65
CA THR A 429 17.97 -2.79 -25.62
C THR A 429 16.81 -1.82 -25.41
N ILE A 430 17.13 -0.57 -25.07
CA ILE A 430 16.18 0.52 -24.88
C ILE A 430 16.19 1.35 -26.16
N ASN A 431 15.01 1.64 -26.71
CA ASN A 431 14.81 2.42 -27.93
C ASN A 431 13.86 3.58 -27.65
N CYS A 432 14.19 4.79 -28.13
CA CYS A 432 13.24 5.88 -28.23
C CYS A 432 12.48 5.81 -29.56
N MET A 433 11.17 5.95 -29.50
CA MET A 433 10.24 5.87 -30.62
C MET A 433 9.41 7.15 -30.71
N ILE A 434 9.05 7.53 -31.92
CA ILE A 434 8.04 8.54 -32.20
C ILE A 434 6.66 7.88 -32.04
N SER A 435 5.74 8.53 -31.32
CA SER A 435 4.40 8.01 -31.07
C SER A 435 3.33 9.12 -31.18
N SER A 436 3.13 9.66 -32.39
CA SER A 436 2.07 10.65 -32.66
C SER A 436 0.94 10.07 -33.54
N SER A 437 -0.13 10.84 -33.74
CA SER A 437 -1.18 10.51 -34.72
C SER A 437 -0.74 10.61 -36.19
N THR A 438 0.46 11.14 -36.46
CA THR A 438 0.97 11.45 -37.80
C THR A 438 2.25 10.68 -38.15
N ALA A 439 2.98 10.17 -37.17
CA ALA A 439 4.20 9.39 -37.36
C ALA A 439 4.38 8.33 -36.24
N PHE A 440 4.84 7.14 -36.63
CA PHE A 440 5.28 6.08 -35.72
C PHE A 440 6.56 5.44 -36.27
N GLY A 441 7.57 5.25 -35.43
CA GLY A 441 8.87 4.71 -35.86
C GLY A 441 9.99 5.04 -34.88
N HIS A 442 11.23 4.68 -35.21
CA HIS A 442 12.40 5.03 -34.39
C HIS A 442 12.64 6.54 -34.37
N LEU A 443 12.99 7.08 -33.20
CA LEU A 443 13.47 8.45 -33.07
C LEU A 443 14.89 8.52 -33.64
N THR A 444 15.07 9.18 -34.78
CA THR A 444 16.39 9.34 -35.41
C THR A 444 17.05 10.68 -35.09
N TYR A 445 16.28 11.71 -34.73
CA TYR A 445 16.79 13.04 -34.43
C TYR A 445 15.84 13.78 -33.47
N LEU A 446 16.41 14.49 -32.48
CA LEU A 446 15.68 15.28 -31.49
C LEU A 446 16.45 16.57 -31.18
N GLY A 447 15.75 17.71 -31.17
CA GLY A 447 16.33 19.04 -31.00
C GLY A 447 17.48 19.30 -31.98
N ARG A 448 18.35 20.26 -31.68
CA ARG A 448 19.62 20.43 -32.40
C ARG A 448 20.67 19.47 -31.82
N GLY A 449 20.53 18.18 -32.10
CA GLY A 449 21.44 17.13 -31.59
C GLY A 449 21.27 16.87 -30.09
N TYR A 450 20.06 17.07 -29.57
CA TYR A 450 19.77 16.92 -28.15
C TYR A 450 19.93 15.47 -27.70
N SER A 451 20.59 15.26 -26.56
CA SER A 451 20.92 13.96 -26.01
C SER A 451 20.19 13.70 -24.69
N LEU A 452 19.57 12.52 -24.56
CA LEU A 452 18.90 12.09 -23.34
C LEU A 452 19.82 11.20 -22.51
N ALA A 453 20.04 11.50 -21.23
CA ALA A 453 20.84 10.66 -20.36
C ALA A 453 20.07 9.40 -19.92
N LEU A 454 20.74 8.25 -19.85
CA LEU A 454 20.23 7.08 -19.15
C LEU A 454 20.45 7.28 -17.63
N LYS A 455 19.41 7.13 -16.84
CA LYS A 455 19.46 7.15 -15.37
C LYS A 455 19.02 5.82 -14.80
N SER A 456 19.68 5.36 -13.75
CA SER A 456 19.28 4.18 -12.96
C SER A 456 18.85 4.61 -11.56
N SER A 457 17.89 3.89 -10.96
CA SER A 457 17.56 4.02 -9.54
C SER A 457 18.51 3.25 -8.60
N SER A 458 19.56 2.64 -9.14
CA SER A 458 20.55 1.83 -8.43
C SER A 458 21.93 1.89 -9.10
N ASP A 459 22.97 1.96 -8.28
CA ASP A 459 24.38 1.93 -8.72
C ASP A 459 24.82 0.56 -9.26
N LEU A 460 23.99 -0.49 -9.11
CA LEU A 460 24.25 -1.82 -9.69
C LEU A 460 24.24 -1.82 -11.23
N ILE A 461 23.67 -0.78 -11.85
CA ILE A 461 23.77 -0.52 -13.29
C ILE A 461 24.44 0.84 -13.47
N ASN A 462 25.73 0.83 -13.85
CA ASN A 462 26.44 2.07 -14.14
C ASN A 462 25.92 2.68 -15.45
N THR A 463 25.16 3.78 -15.36
CA THR A 463 24.65 4.53 -16.50
C THR A 463 25.47 5.79 -16.81
N THR A 464 26.60 5.99 -16.13
CA THR A 464 27.48 7.17 -16.29
C THR A 464 27.95 7.30 -17.74
N GLY A 465 27.67 8.45 -18.37
CA GLY A 465 28.04 8.72 -19.77
C GLY A 465 27.17 8.03 -20.82
N LEU A 466 26.24 7.15 -20.43
CA LEU A 466 25.31 6.51 -21.36
C LEU A 466 24.20 7.49 -21.75
N THR A 467 24.14 7.83 -23.04
CA THR A 467 23.15 8.78 -23.59
C THR A 467 22.45 8.19 -24.82
N PHE A 468 21.28 8.72 -25.15
CA PHE A 468 20.53 8.45 -26.37
C PHE A 468 20.60 9.70 -27.24
N ASN A 469 21.15 9.57 -28.44
CA ASN A 469 21.48 10.68 -29.32
C ASN A 469 21.38 10.25 -30.80
N HIS A 470 21.66 11.17 -31.73
CA HIS A 470 21.59 10.86 -33.16
C HIS A 470 22.57 9.75 -33.59
N GLU A 471 23.77 9.71 -33.03
CA GLU A 471 24.83 8.76 -33.42
C GLU A 471 24.48 7.30 -33.10
N ASN A 472 23.76 7.06 -32.00
CA ASN A 472 23.23 5.74 -31.64
C ASN A 472 21.75 5.52 -32.03
N ASN A 473 21.18 6.38 -32.89
CA ASN A 473 19.77 6.34 -33.29
C ASN A 473 18.79 6.28 -32.10
N TYR A 474 19.13 6.98 -31.01
CA TYR A 474 18.43 6.96 -29.73
C TYR A 474 18.13 5.53 -29.25
N SER A 475 19.17 4.67 -29.29
CA SER A 475 19.16 3.29 -28.82
C SER A 475 20.36 2.99 -27.93
N GLN A 476 20.15 2.25 -26.84
CA GLN A 476 21.21 1.81 -25.92
C GLN A 476 20.98 0.38 -25.45
N THR A 477 22.03 -0.45 -25.47
CA THR A 477 22.00 -1.82 -24.95
C THR A 477 22.76 -1.92 -23.63
N ILE A 478 22.20 -2.64 -22.66
CA ILE A 478 22.72 -2.81 -21.30
C ILE A 478 22.79 -4.31 -20.96
N ASP A 479 23.94 -4.78 -20.46
CA ASP A 479 24.10 -6.10 -19.87
C ASP A 479 23.61 -6.09 -18.41
N ILE A 480 22.63 -6.94 -18.12
CA ILE A 480 22.03 -7.16 -16.80
C ILE A 480 22.24 -8.60 -16.30
N SER A 481 23.03 -9.40 -17.00
CA SER A 481 23.29 -10.81 -16.66
C SER A 481 24.08 -11.00 -15.36
N LYS A 482 24.82 -9.96 -14.92
CA LYS A 482 25.70 -9.98 -13.75
C LYS A 482 25.10 -9.35 -12.48
N LEU A 483 23.83 -8.95 -12.50
CA LEU A 483 23.19 -8.37 -11.31
C LEU A 483 23.09 -9.43 -10.19
N PRO A 484 23.47 -9.08 -8.94
CA PRO A 484 23.61 -10.04 -7.85
C PRO A 484 22.26 -10.66 -7.43
N ALA A 485 22.32 -11.82 -6.79
CA ALA A 485 21.11 -12.45 -6.25
C ALA A 485 20.48 -11.57 -5.15
N ASN A 486 19.14 -11.53 -5.09
CA ASN A 486 18.36 -10.70 -4.17
C ASN A 486 18.59 -9.18 -4.29
N HIS A 487 19.00 -8.67 -5.46
CA HIS A 487 19.06 -7.22 -5.68
C HIS A 487 17.69 -6.54 -5.57
N GLU A 488 17.69 -5.26 -5.24
CA GLU A 488 16.50 -4.40 -5.19
C GLU A 488 15.88 -4.16 -6.57
N ASN A 489 14.64 -3.69 -6.63
CA ASN A 489 13.98 -3.38 -7.90
C ASN A 489 14.64 -2.14 -8.56
N ILE A 490 15.37 -2.36 -9.66
CA ILE A 490 16.07 -1.30 -10.40
C ILE A 490 15.12 -0.73 -11.44
N THR A 491 14.93 0.59 -11.47
CA THR A 491 14.17 1.27 -12.53
C THR A 491 15.10 2.13 -13.36
N LEU A 492 14.98 2.01 -14.68
CA LEU A 492 15.75 2.79 -15.66
C LEU A 492 14.87 3.89 -16.27
N TYR A 493 15.47 5.04 -16.54
CA TYR A 493 14.83 6.22 -17.13
C TYR A 493 15.68 6.76 -18.29
N VAL A 494 15.02 7.23 -19.35
CA VAL A 494 15.64 7.98 -20.44
C VAL A 494 15.24 9.44 -20.30
N GLY A 495 16.20 10.32 -19.96
CA GLY A 495 15.88 11.63 -19.40
C GLY A 495 15.10 11.44 -18.10
N ASP A 496 13.83 11.83 -18.10
CA ASP A 496 12.88 11.59 -17.00
C ASP A 496 11.74 10.62 -17.37
N ILE A 497 11.77 10.04 -18.57
CA ILE A 497 10.79 9.06 -19.06
C ILE A 497 11.17 7.67 -18.53
N LYS A 498 10.28 7.03 -17.74
CA LYS A 498 10.51 5.66 -17.25
C LYS A 498 10.60 4.67 -18.42
N ALA A 499 11.75 4.01 -18.56
CA ALA A 499 12.04 3.01 -19.58
C ALA A 499 11.56 1.62 -19.19
N THR A 500 12.00 1.11 -18.03
CA THR A 500 11.63 -0.22 -17.55
C THR A 500 11.94 -0.42 -16.05
N THR A 501 11.46 -1.53 -15.48
CA THR A 501 11.87 -2.02 -14.17
C THR A 501 12.46 -3.42 -14.30
N ILE A 502 13.62 -3.63 -13.67
CA ILE A 502 14.34 -4.89 -13.58
C ILE A 502 14.18 -5.38 -12.14
N VAL A 503 13.69 -6.61 -11.97
CA VAL A 503 13.55 -7.27 -10.68
C VAL A 503 14.50 -8.45 -10.61
N TYR A 504 14.87 -8.85 -9.40
CA TYR A 504 15.55 -10.13 -9.18
C TYR A 504 14.72 -11.28 -9.76
N ASP A 505 15.36 -12.27 -10.38
CA ASP A 505 14.68 -13.52 -10.75
C ASP A 505 14.28 -14.30 -9.49
N TYR A 506 13.01 -14.71 -9.40
CA TYR A 506 12.50 -15.56 -8.33
C TYR A 506 11.29 -16.35 -8.80
N THR A 507 10.90 -17.38 -8.04
CA THR A 507 9.65 -18.12 -8.25
C THR A 507 8.57 -17.60 -7.32
N ASN A 508 7.52 -17.01 -7.89
CA ASN A 508 6.32 -16.57 -7.21
C ASN A 508 5.37 -17.77 -7.01
N VAL A 509 4.87 -17.97 -5.79
CA VAL A 509 4.02 -19.11 -5.44
C VAL A 509 2.71 -18.65 -4.83
N THR A 510 1.60 -18.95 -5.49
CA THR A 510 0.26 -18.79 -4.92
C THR A 510 -0.11 -20.05 -4.15
N PHE A 511 -0.32 -19.92 -2.84
CA PHE A 511 -0.71 -21.02 -1.98
C PHE A 511 -1.76 -20.53 -0.98
N ASN A 512 -2.97 -21.08 -1.08
CA ASN A 512 -4.13 -20.57 -0.37
C ASN A 512 -4.41 -21.38 0.90
N ASN A 513 -5.06 -20.73 1.88
CA ASN A 513 -5.58 -21.40 3.06
C ASN A 513 -6.68 -22.42 2.69
N ILE A 514 -6.80 -23.47 3.48
CA ILE A 514 -7.78 -24.54 3.30
C ILE A 514 -8.58 -24.69 4.59
N THR A 515 -9.91 -24.71 4.50
CA THR A 515 -10.79 -25.13 5.60
C THR A 515 -11.32 -26.52 5.30
N ALA A 516 -11.26 -27.42 6.29
CA ALA A 516 -11.62 -28.83 6.13
C ALA A 516 -12.12 -29.43 7.46
N LYS A 517 -12.41 -30.73 7.49
CA LYS A 517 -12.74 -31.48 8.72
C LYS A 517 -11.80 -32.69 8.89
N PRO A 518 -11.60 -33.21 10.13
CA PRO A 518 -10.94 -34.50 10.33
C PRO A 518 -11.61 -35.60 9.49
N GLY A 519 -10.80 -36.49 8.91
CA GLY A 519 -11.25 -37.56 8.01
C GLY A 519 -11.54 -37.13 6.56
N SER A 520 -11.69 -35.82 6.29
CA SER A 520 -11.95 -35.36 4.92
C SER A 520 -10.71 -35.45 4.03
N THR A 521 -10.93 -35.73 2.74
CA THR A 521 -9.87 -35.67 1.73
C THR A 521 -9.88 -34.32 1.04
N ILE A 522 -8.76 -33.61 1.14
CA ILE A 522 -8.54 -32.29 0.55
C ILE A 522 -7.60 -32.37 -0.66
N THR A 523 -7.74 -31.45 -1.61
CA THR A 523 -6.74 -31.22 -2.66
C THR A 523 -5.87 -30.04 -2.26
N ILE A 524 -4.64 -30.33 -1.82
CA ILE A 524 -3.60 -29.32 -1.60
C ILE A 524 -3.07 -28.91 -2.98
N SER A 525 -3.14 -27.62 -3.30
CA SER A 525 -2.78 -27.09 -4.62
C SER A 525 -2.00 -25.78 -4.49
N SER A 526 -0.89 -25.65 -5.22
CA SER A 526 -0.14 -24.39 -5.33
C SER A 526 0.22 -24.09 -6.79
N THR A 527 0.18 -22.81 -7.14
CA THR A 527 0.51 -22.31 -8.49
C THR A 527 1.88 -21.64 -8.46
N PHE A 528 2.74 -21.95 -9.44
CA PHE A 528 4.12 -21.53 -9.53
C PHE A 528 4.35 -20.71 -10.80
N LYS A 529 4.94 -19.53 -10.63
CA LYS A 529 5.26 -18.61 -11.71
C LYS A 529 6.66 -18.02 -11.56
N THR A 530 7.26 -17.60 -12.66
CA THR A 530 8.46 -16.76 -12.66
C THR A 530 8.17 -15.34 -12.18
N SER A 531 9.21 -14.53 -11.92
CA SER A 531 9.03 -13.12 -11.56
C SER A 531 8.43 -12.25 -12.67
N ASP A 532 8.50 -12.68 -13.93
CA ASP A 532 7.75 -12.11 -15.07
C ASP A 532 6.35 -12.75 -15.27
N ASN A 533 5.79 -13.38 -14.24
CA ASN A 533 4.40 -13.89 -14.16
C ASN A 533 4.04 -15.01 -15.16
N LYS A 534 5.03 -15.68 -15.77
CA LYS A 534 4.81 -16.87 -16.63
C LYS A 534 4.70 -18.13 -15.77
N LEU A 535 3.84 -19.07 -16.16
CA LEU A 535 3.67 -20.35 -15.48
C LEU A 535 4.93 -21.21 -15.63
N ILE A 536 5.41 -21.80 -14.54
CA ILE A 536 6.53 -22.76 -14.57
C ILE A 536 5.99 -24.10 -15.11
N PRO A 537 6.53 -24.66 -16.22
CA PRO A 537 5.88 -25.78 -16.90
C PRO A 537 6.01 -27.11 -16.16
N ASN A 538 7.10 -27.33 -15.43
CA ASN A 538 7.41 -28.57 -14.72
C ASN A 538 8.34 -28.35 -13.51
N GLY A 539 8.38 -29.33 -12.60
CA GLY A 539 9.28 -29.31 -11.44
C GLY A 539 8.74 -30.00 -10.19
N LYS A 540 9.63 -30.51 -9.34
CA LYS A 540 9.25 -31.33 -8.16
C LYS A 540 8.83 -30.45 -6.97
N VAL A 541 7.67 -30.75 -6.40
CA VAL A 541 7.08 -30.03 -5.26
C VAL A 541 6.83 -30.99 -4.09
N ALA A 542 7.11 -30.53 -2.88
CA ALA A 542 6.74 -31.19 -1.62
C ALA A 542 5.68 -30.36 -0.87
N PHE A 543 4.64 -31.03 -0.39
CA PHE A 543 3.67 -30.43 0.54
C PHE A 543 3.91 -30.95 1.96
N LYS A 544 3.76 -30.08 2.96
CA LYS A 544 4.02 -30.39 4.37
C LYS A 544 2.91 -29.84 5.28
N ILE A 545 2.65 -30.52 6.40
CA ILE A 545 1.79 -30.03 7.48
C ILE A 545 2.61 -30.01 8.77
N ASN A 546 2.66 -28.85 9.46
CA ASN A 546 3.52 -28.58 10.62
C ASN A 546 4.97 -29.07 10.40
N GLY A 547 5.55 -28.74 9.25
CA GLY A 547 6.92 -29.10 8.86
C GLY A 547 7.13 -30.55 8.40
N LYS A 548 6.19 -31.48 8.64
CA LYS A 548 6.27 -32.87 8.17
C LYS A 548 5.75 -33.01 6.75
N THR A 549 6.54 -33.59 5.85
CA THR A 549 6.12 -33.85 4.46
C THR A 549 4.95 -34.84 4.42
N VAL A 550 3.86 -34.46 3.77
CA VAL A 550 2.66 -35.29 3.57
C VAL A 550 2.59 -35.91 2.17
N GLY A 551 3.36 -35.38 1.22
CA GLY A 551 3.52 -35.98 -0.11
C GLY A 551 4.38 -35.13 -1.04
N HIS A 552 4.67 -35.72 -2.20
CA HIS A 552 5.36 -35.07 -3.30
C HIS A 552 4.51 -35.16 -4.56
N THR A 553 4.68 -34.19 -5.46
CA THR A 553 4.00 -34.13 -6.75
C THR A 553 4.87 -33.36 -7.75
N GLN A 554 4.42 -33.26 -9.00
CA GLN A 554 5.05 -32.44 -10.03
C GLN A 554 4.20 -31.20 -10.32
N ILE A 555 4.84 -30.14 -10.79
CA ILE A 555 4.15 -29.04 -11.45
C ILE A 555 3.72 -29.52 -12.85
N GLU A 556 2.45 -29.31 -13.18
CA GLU A 556 1.87 -29.48 -14.50
C GLU A 556 1.25 -28.15 -14.91
N PHE A 557 1.74 -27.54 -16.01
CA PHE A 557 1.27 -26.24 -16.50
C PHE A 557 1.15 -25.15 -15.41
N GLY A 558 2.18 -25.05 -14.56
CA GLY A 558 2.24 -24.06 -13.48
C GLY A 558 1.48 -24.42 -12.21
N THR A 559 0.82 -25.58 -12.11
CA THR A 559 0.12 -25.99 -10.88
C THR A 559 0.63 -27.34 -10.39
N ALA A 560 0.89 -27.47 -9.09
CA ALA A 560 1.13 -28.78 -8.47
C ALA A 560 -0.02 -29.12 -7.51
N LYS A 561 -0.51 -30.36 -7.57
CA LYS A 561 -1.66 -30.84 -6.78
C LYS A 561 -1.34 -32.14 -6.05
N LEU A 562 -1.89 -32.30 -4.85
CA LEU A 562 -1.83 -33.51 -4.04
C LEU A 562 -3.17 -33.71 -3.32
N ASN A 563 -3.79 -34.87 -3.51
CA ASN A 563 -4.92 -35.28 -2.67
C ASN A 563 -4.38 -35.87 -1.36
N TYR A 564 -4.91 -35.39 -0.23
CA TYR A 564 -4.48 -35.79 1.11
C TYR A 564 -5.70 -36.00 2.02
N THR A 565 -5.80 -37.19 2.62
CA THR A 565 -6.82 -37.49 3.63
C THR A 565 -6.32 -37.07 5.00
N ILE A 566 -7.03 -36.13 5.63
CA ILE A 566 -6.70 -35.64 6.97
C ILE A 566 -7.02 -36.73 8.00
N PRO A 567 -6.10 -37.14 8.88
CA PRO A 567 -6.40 -38.17 9.88
C PRO A 567 -7.54 -37.77 10.83
N ASP A 568 -8.46 -38.71 11.09
CA ASP A 568 -9.66 -38.52 11.93
C ASP A 568 -9.38 -37.99 13.35
N ASN A 569 -8.16 -38.23 13.85
CA ASN A 569 -7.72 -37.86 15.18
C ASN A 569 -7.15 -36.43 15.29
N TYR A 570 -7.02 -35.69 14.18
CA TYR A 570 -6.58 -34.29 14.23
C TYR A 570 -7.65 -33.43 14.92
N SER A 571 -7.22 -32.60 15.87
CA SER A 571 -8.11 -31.69 16.59
C SER A 571 -8.46 -30.46 15.76
N GLU A 572 -9.61 -29.85 16.03
CA GLU A 572 -9.93 -28.48 15.61
C GLU A 572 -8.83 -27.51 16.09
N LYS A 573 -8.19 -26.85 15.12
CA LYS A 573 -7.20 -25.75 15.23
C LYS A 573 -6.61 -25.47 13.85
N ASP A 574 -5.75 -24.46 13.79
CA ASP A 574 -4.89 -24.16 12.65
C ASP A 574 -3.63 -25.03 12.62
N TYR A 575 -3.26 -25.46 11.41
CA TYR A 575 -2.02 -26.17 11.10
C TYR A 575 -1.26 -25.40 10.01
N ILE A 576 0.06 -25.29 10.14
CA ILE A 576 0.90 -24.65 9.12
C ILE A 576 1.02 -25.62 7.94
N LEU A 577 0.46 -25.22 6.82
CA LEU A 577 0.59 -25.90 5.54
C LEU A 577 1.76 -25.26 4.78
N THR A 578 2.71 -26.04 4.26
CA THR A 578 3.86 -25.52 3.51
C THR A 578 3.94 -26.18 2.13
N THR A 579 4.16 -25.39 1.09
CA THR A 579 4.59 -25.84 -0.23
C THR A 579 6.08 -25.54 -0.42
N THR A 580 6.82 -26.44 -1.05
CA THR A 580 8.25 -26.27 -1.33
C THR A 580 8.56 -26.80 -2.73
N TYR A 581 8.95 -25.91 -3.64
CA TYR A 581 9.45 -26.23 -4.97
C TYR A 581 10.98 -26.27 -4.95
N GLY A 582 11.57 -27.38 -5.41
CA GLY A 582 13.02 -27.61 -5.37
C GLY A 582 13.84 -26.96 -6.49
N GLY A 583 13.25 -26.08 -7.31
CA GLY A 583 13.97 -25.40 -8.38
C GLY A 583 14.39 -26.31 -9.56
N SER A 584 15.23 -25.74 -10.42
CA SER A 584 15.90 -26.39 -11.57
C SER A 584 17.01 -25.46 -12.10
N SER A 585 17.77 -25.89 -13.10
CA SER A 585 18.73 -25.00 -13.82
C SER A 585 18.08 -23.80 -14.54
N LYS A 586 16.75 -23.76 -14.67
CA LYS A 586 15.99 -22.67 -15.33
C LYS A 586 15.10 -21.86 -14.38
N PHE A 587 14.83 -22.35 -13.17
CA PHE A 587 13.85 -21.76 -12.25
C PHE A 587 14.32 -21.91 -10.81
N ILE A 588 14.23 -20.83 -10.03
CA ILE A 588 14.74 -20.79 -8.65
C ILE A 588 13.76 -21.52 -7.72
N GLU A 589 14.30 -22.16 -6.68
CA GLU A 589 13.49 -22.81 -5.64
C GLU A 589 12.60 -21.82 -4.87
N ALA A 590 11.52 -22.30 -4.28
CA ALA A 590 10.61 -21.45 -3.50
C ALA A 590 9.90 -22.22 -2.38
N ARG A 591 9.59 -21.50 -1.30
CA ARG A 591 8.82 -22.01 -0.16
C ARG A 591 7.78 -20.99 0.28
N THR A 592 6.55 -21.44 0.46
CA THR A 592 5.43 -20.60 0.90
C THR A 592 4.57 -21.35 1.92
N ASN A 593 4.05 -20.63 2.91
CA ASN A 593 3.16 -21.16 3.93
C ASN A 593 1.72 -20.67 3.70
N ALA A 594 0.77 -21.49 4.13
CA ALA A 594 -0.66 -21.21 4.24
C ALA A 594 -1.20 -21.89 5.51
N THR A 595 -2.48 -21.68 5.83
CA THR A 595 -3.15 -22.30 6.97
C THR A 595 -4.11 -23.41 6.53
N LEU A 596 -4.03 -24.57 7.17
CA LEU A 596 -5.10 -25.57 7.17
C LEU A 596 -5.90 -25.42 8.46
N HIS A 597 -7.12 -24.92 8.36
CA HIS A 597 -8.09 -24.81 9.46
C HIS A 597 -8.98 -26.07 9.49
N LEU A 598 -9.12 -26.71 10.65
CA LEU A 598 -9.99 -27.88 10.81
C LEU A 598 -11.23 -27.57 11.65
N GLU A 599 -12.42 -27.75 11.08
CA GLU A 599 -13.69 -27.66 11.79
C GLU A 599 -14.09 -29.00 12.44
N LYS A 600 -14.91 -28.93 13.50
CA LYS A 600 -15.50 -30.11 14.15
C LYS A 600 -16.63 -30.73 13.30
N LEU A 601 -16.67 -32.06 13.26
CA LEU A 601 -17.78 -32.85 12.73
C LEU A 601 -19.05 -32.60 13.55
N ALA A 602 -20.20 -32.42 12.90
CA ALA A 602 -21.49 -32.46 13.59
C ALA A 602 -21.82 -33.89 14.05
N THR A 603 -22.67 -34.02 15.06
CA THR A 603 -23.12 -35.32 15.57
C THR A 603 -24.63 -35.41 15.69
N LYS A 604 -25.15 -36.64 15.73
CA LYS A 604 -26.54 -36.99 15.98
C LYS A 604 -26.60 -38.08 17.05
N THR A 605 -27.24 -37.77 18.18
CA THR A 605 -27.43 -38.73 19.27
C THR A 605 -28.65 -39.60 19.00
N ASN A 606 -28.48 -40.91 18.81
CA ASN A 606 -29.60 -41.84 18.85
C ASN A 606 -29.84 -42.30 20.29
N LEU A 607 -31.11 -42.42 20.69
CA LEU A 607 -31.53 -42.74 22.05
C LEU A 607 -32.65 -43.78 22.02
N THR A 608 -32.49 -44.88 22.76
CA THR A 608 -33.52 -45.90 22.96
C THR A 608 -33.60 -46.35 24.41
N THR A 609 -34.76 -46.89 24.81
CA THR A 609 -35.00 -47.40 26.17
C THR A 609 -35.65 -48.77 26.17
N THR A 610 -35.22 -49.65 27.06
CA THR A 610 -35.87 -50.92 27.38
C THR A 610 -36.02 -51.09 28.90
N ILE A 611 -36.96 -51.92 29.35
CA ILE A 611 -37.18 -52.20 30.78
C ILE A 611 -36.91 -53.68 31.03
N GLU A 612 -36.05 -53.98 32.00
CA GLU A 612 -35.73 -55.33 32.45
C GLU A 612 -35.80 -55.37 33.98
N GLY A 613 -36.72 -56.18 34.51
CA GLY A 613 -36.98 -56.20 35.95
C GLY A 613 -37.40 -54.82 36.46
N ASN A 614 -36.70 -54.30 37.47
CA ASN A 614 -36.87 -52.96 38.01
C ASN A 614 -35.92 -51.91 37.37
N THR A 615 -35.26 -52.23 36.27
CA THR A 615 -34.23 -51.37 35.65
C THR A 615 -34.67 -50.87 34.27
N LEU A 616 -34.60 -49.55 34.07
CA LEU A 616 -34.69 -48.91 32.78
C LEU A 616 -33.28 -48.85 32.18
N LYS A 617 -33.05 -49.57 31.08
CA LYS A 617 -31.81 -49.49 30.30
C LYS A 617 -31.95 -48.39 29.25
N ILE A 618 -31.09 -47.38 29.31
CA ILE A 618 -31.06 -46.23 28.41
C ILE A 618 -29.84 -46.38 27.51
N THR A 619 -30.05 -46.65 26.23
CA THR A 619 -28.95 -46.85 25.26
C THR A 619 -28.76 -45.61 24.41
N VAL A 620 -27.53 -45.11 24.38
CA VAL A 620 -27.11 -43.90 23.67
C VAL A 620 -26.07 -44.27 22.61
N ASP A 621 -26.34 -43.93 21.35
CA ASP A 621 -25.46 -44.16 20.20
C ASP A 621 -25.27 -42.83 19.45
N PRO A 622 -24.28 -42.00 19.84
CA PRO A 622 -23.93 -40.82 19.09
C PRO A 622 -23.19 -41.21 17.81
N LYS A 623 -23.64 -40.63 16.68
CA LYS A 623 -23.02 -40.79 15.37
C LYS A 623 -22.51 -39.46 14.85
N ASP A 624 -21.43 -39.47 14.07
CA ASP A 624 -20.96 -38.30 13.34
C ASP A 624 -21.85 -38.00 12.11
N GLU A 625 -21.59 -36.88 11.43
CA GLU A 625 -22.24 -36.50 10.18
C GLU A 625 -22.01 -37.48 9.01
N ASN A 626 -21.01 -38.38 9.12
CA ASN A 626 -20.73 -39.44 8.17
C ASN A 626 -21.44 -40.78 8.52
N GLY A 627 -22.16 -40.84 9.64
CA GLY A 627 -22.91 -42.02 10.09
C GLY A 627 -22.13 -43.02 10.97
N ASN A 628 -20.85 -42.73 11.26
CA ASN A 628 -19.99 -43.55 12.12
C ASN A 628 -20.36 -43.34 13.60
N THR A 629 -20.39 -44.41 14.40
CA THR A 629 -20.54 -44.29 15.86
C THR A 629 -19.32 -43.60 16.47
N VAL A 630 -19.53 -42.53 17.22
CA VAL A 630 -18.48 -41.73 17.87
C VAL A 630 -17.91 -42.50 19.06
N ARG A 631 -16.59 -42.74 19.05
CA ARG A 631 -15.89 -43.63 20.01
C ARG A 631 -15.16 -42.89 21.13
N ASN A 632 -15.30 -41.58 21.23
CA ASN A 632 -14.67 -40.74 22.25
C ASN A 632 -15.62 -39.60 22.67
N GLY A 633 -15.36 -38.97 23.84
CA GLY A 633 -16.22 -37.92 24.38
C GLY A 633 -17.00 -38.34 25.63
N LYS A 634 -17.96 -37.51 26.04
CA LYS A 634 -18.80 -37.72 27.23
C LYS A 634 -20.28 -37.69 26.85
N ILE A 635 -21.09 -38.58 27.40
CA ILE A 635 -22.55 -38.46 27.38
C ILE A 635 -23.08 -38.10 28.77
N CYS A 636 -24.12 -37.27 28.80
CA CYS A 636 -24.92 -36.94 29.97
C CYS A 636 -26.35 -37.44 29.72
N VAL A 637 -26.82 -38.36 30.55
CA VAL A 637 -28.21 -38.85 30.52
C VAL A 637 -29.01 -38.15 31.61
N LYS A 638 -30.19 -37.64 31.25
CA LYS A 638 -31.15 -37.02 32.16
C LYS A 638 -32.49 -37.73 32.10
N ILE A 639 -33.19 -37.79 33.23
CA ILE A 639 -34.57 -38.27 33.34
C ILE A 639 -35.40 -37.18 34.01
N GLU A 640 -36.56 -36.84 33.44
CA GLU A 640 -37.45 -35.76 33.94
C GLU A 640 -36.67 -34.44 34.18
N GLY A 641 -35.72 -34.12 33.30
CA GLY A 641 -34.84 -32.94 33.39
C GLY A 641 -33.67 -33.04 34.38
N LYS A 642 -33.65 -34.02 35.29
CA LYS A 642 -32.56 -34.23 36.26
C LYS A 642 -31.45 -35.11 35.69
N THR A 643 -30.19 -34.74 35.90
CA THR A 643 -29.03 -35.54 35.48
C THR A 643 -28.98 -36.85 36.27
N LEU A 644 -28.96 -37.98 35.55
CA LEU A 644 -28.75 -39.32 36.12
C LEU A 644 -27.26 -39.63 36.22
N GLN A 645 -26.56 -39.55 35.09
CA GLN A 645 -25.14 -39.91 35.01
C GLN A 645 -24.45 -39.17 33.87
N THR A 646 -23.17 -38.85 34.06
CA THR A 646 -22.26 -38.40 33.01
C THR A 646 -21.10 -39.37 32.91
N ILE A 647 -20.89 -39.98 31.74
CA ILE A 647 -19.86 -41.00 31.51
C ILE A 647 -19.06 -40.73 30.24
N LYS A 648 -17.79 -41.14 30.23
CA LYS A 648 -16.99 -41.24 29.00
C LYS A 648 -17.46 -42.45 28.19
N ILE A 649 -17.49 -42.33 26.87
CA ILE A 649 -17.91 -43.42 25.97
C ILE A 649 -16.75 -43.97 25.14
N THR A 650 -16.84 -45.24 24.76
CA THR A 650 -16.00 -45.89 23.74
C THR A 650 -16.79 -46.24 22.46
N GLY A 651 -18.03 -45.76 22.38
CA GLY A 651 -19.01 -46.04 21.33
C GLY A 651 -20.43 -46.03 21.88
N LYS A 652 -21.34 -46.79 21.25
CA LYS A 652 -22.68 -47.07 21.76
C LYS A 652 -22.63 -47.58 23.20
N THR A 653 -23.31 -46.89 24.11
CA THR A 653 -23.20 -47.11 25.56
C THR A 653 -24.57 -47.20 26.21
N THR A 654 -24.74 -48.05 27.21
CA THR A 654 -25.99 -48.21 27.97
C THR A 654 -25.83 -47.75 29.42
N VAL A 655 -26.74 -46.90 29.88
CA VAL A 655 -26.86 -46.42 31.26
C VAL A 655 -28.07 -47.09 31.90
N ASN A 656 -27.91 -47.63 33.11
CA ASN A 656 -28.98 -48.29 33.85
C ASN A 656 -29.57 -47.35 34.90
N PHE A 657 -30.90 -47.27 34.96
CA PHE A 657 -31.64 -46.55 36.00
C PHE A 657 -32.56 -47.48 36.76
N THR A 658 -32.36 -47.60 38.08
CA THR A 658 -33.30 -48.32 38.95
C THR A 658 -34.58 -47.51 39.10
N ILE A 659 -35.68 -48.06 38.60
CA ILE A 659 -36.97 -47.39 38.52
C ILE A 659 -37.63 -47.36 39.91
N PRO A 660 -38.05 -46.19 40.44
CA PRO A 660 -38.83 -46.11 41.67
C PRO A 660 -40.18 -46.81 41.54
N LYS A 661 -40.60 -47.58 42.57
CA LYS A 661 -41.90 -48.28 42.57
C LYS A 661 -43.11 -47.36 42.31
N SER A 662 -43.03 -46.10 42.76
CA SER A 662 -44.04 -45.05 42.55
C SER A 662 -44.14 -44.55 41.11
N TRP A 663 -43.26 -44.97 40.20
CA TRP A 663 -43.28 -44.59 38.78
C TRP A 663 -43.93 -45.66 37.89
N ASN A 664 -44.50 -46.73 38.46
CA ASN A 664 -45.25 -47.71 37.68
C ASN A 664 -46.41 -47.05 36.91
N ASN A 665 -46.60 -47.40 35.64
CA ASN A 665 -47.53 -46.78 34.68
C ASN A 665 -47.30 -45.29 34.35
N ARG A 666 -46.23 -44.65 34.84
CA ARG A 666 -45.88 -43.26 34.47
C ARG A 666 -45.20 -43.20 33.10
N GLU A 667 -45.50 -42.16 32.31
CA GLU A 667 -44.67 -41.73 31.18
C GLU A 667 -43.59 -40.76 31.68
N ILE A 668 -42.33 -40.98 31.27
CA ILE A 668 -41.18 -40.14 31.62
C ILE A 668 -40.43 -39.68 30.37
N LYS A 669 -39.80 -38.51 30.45
CA LYS A 669 -38.84 -37.98 29.47
C LYS A 669 -37.44 -38.47 29.80
N VAL A 670 -36.75 -39.00 28.80
CA VAL A 670 -35.32 -39.34 28.85
C VAL A 670 -34.60 -38.51 27.81
N LEU A 671 -33.61 -37.73 28.25
CA LEU A 671 -32.78 -36.86 27.41
C LEU A 671 -31.33 -37.33 27.47
N ALA A 672 -30.74 -37.64 26.33
CA ALA A 672 -29.31 -37.90 26.20
C ALA A 672 -28.62 -36.75 25.47
N ILE A 673 -27.54 -36.23 26.06
CA ILE A 673 -26.70 -35.19 25.50
C ILE A 673 -25.30 -35.79 25.31
N TYR A 674 -24.83 -35.85 24.08
CA TYR A 674 -23.43 -36.04 23.75
C TYR A 674 -22.74 -34.68 23.79
N GLY A 675 -21.72 -34.54 24.64
CA GLY A 675 -21.00 -33.28 24.83
C GLY A 675 -19.90 -33.08 23.79
N GLU A 676 -19.74 -31.83 23.36
CA GLU A 676 -18.70 -31.40 22.44
C GLU A 676 -17.28 -31.81 22.90
N ASN A 677 -16.42 -32.15 21.93
CA ASN A 677 -15.02 -32.47 22.14
C ASN A 677 -14.11 -31.79 21.09
N ASN A 678 -12.86 -32.24 20.97
CA ASN A 678 -11.86 -31.64 20.07
C ASN A 678 -12.17 -31.84 18.56
N ASN A 679 -12.98 -32.83 18.21
CA ASN A 679 -13.21 -33.27 16.82
C ASN A 679 -14.71 -33.29 16.45
N HIS A 680 -15.60 -33.29 17.45
CA HIS A 680 -17.05 -33.45 17.30
C HIS A 680 -17.82 -32.39 18.10
N LYS A 681 -18.86 -31.79 17.51
CA LYS A 681 -19.79 -30.85 18.16
C LYS A 681 -20.72 -31.57 19.17
N GLU A 682 -21.49 -30.82 19.96
CA GLU A 682 -22.51 -31.43 20.83
C GLU A 682 -23.76 -31.91 20.04
N SER A 683 -24.47 -32.91 20.58
CA SER A 683 -25.79 -33.30 20.06
C SER A 683 -26.69 -33.88 21.13
N ARG A 684 -28.01 -33.66 21.01
CA ARG A 684 -29.01 -34.03 22.02
C ARG A 684 -30.23 -34.72 21.41
N MET A 685 -30.84 -35.63 22.18
CA MET A 685 -32.06 -36.34 21.81
C MET A 685 -32.92 -36.57 23.06
N GLU A 686 -34.20 -36.19 23.00
CA GLU A 686 -35.20 -36.51 24.03
C GLU A 686 -36.21 -37.52 23.47
N ILE A 687 -36.55 -38.54 24.25
CA ILE A 687 -37.65 -39.46 24.00
C ILE A 687 -38.58 -39.55 25.21
N LYS A 688 -39.78 -40.05 24.99
CA LYS A 688 -40.73 -40.42 26.03
C LYS A 688 -40.78 -41.94 26.18
N THR A 689 -40.82 -42.42 27.42
CA THR A 689 -40.85 -43.84 27.75
C THR A 689 -41.93 -44.10 28.80
N LYS A 690 -42.82 -45.06 28.56
CA LYS A 690 -43.79 -45.53 29.55
C LYS A 690 -43.17 -46.61 30.43
N ILE A 691 -43.27 -46.43 31.75
CA ILE A 691 -42.73 -47.35 32.76
C ILE A 691 -43.78 -48.41 33.12
N THR A 692 -43.35 -49.67 33.18
CA THR A 692 -44.18 -50.78 33.68
C THR A 692 -43.29 -51.74 34.46
N LEU A 693 -43.60 -51.96 35.74
CA LEU A 693 -42.77 -52.71 36.69
C LEU A 693 -43.35 -54.10 37.02
N PRO A 694 -42.54 -55.17 37.02
CA PRO A 694 -42.92 -56.47 37.58
C PRO A 694 -42.87 -56.45 39.12
N ASN A 695 -43.84 -57.12 39.75
CA ASN A 695 -43.98 -57.16 41.21
C ASN A 695 -42.99 -58.12 41.89
N THR A 696 -42.14 -57.65 42.82
CA THR A 696 -41.61 -58.46 43.95
C THR A 696 -40.95 -57.66 45.10
N LYS A 697 -40.58 -58.37 46.18
CA LYS A 697 -40.24 -57.89 47.55
C LYS A 697 -38.78 -57.39 47.73
N THR A 698 -38.53 -56.77 48.90
CA THR A 698 -37.32 -56.00 49.29
C THR A 698 -36.51 -56.63 50.44
N THR A 699 -35.24 -56.22 50.55
CA THR A 699 -34.22 -56.30 51.65
C THR A 699 -32.91 -55.72 51.04
N LYS A 700 -31.82 -55.29 51.71
CA LYS A 700 -31.37 -54.88 53.08
C LYS A 700 -29.97 -54.21 52.87
N THR A 701 -29.39 -53.30 53.66
CA THR A 701 -29.75 -52.46 54.84
C THR A 701 -28.73 -51.31 54.91
N ASP A 702 -29.09 -50.10 55.38
CA ASP A 702 -28.14 -48.98 55.62
C ASP A 702 -28.49 -48.23 56.93
N GLU A 703 -27.53 -47.46 57.46
CA GLU A 703 -27.65 -46.72 58.73
C GLU A 703 -28.79 -45.68 58.72
N ALA A 704 -29.48 -45.54 59.85
CA ALA A 704 -30.69 -44.71 59.95
C ALA A 704 -30.36 -43.20 60.01
N ILE A 705 -30.25 -42.57 58.84
CA ILE A 705 -30.13 -41.10 58.72
C ILE A 705 -31.44 -40.44 59.18
N ASN A 706 -31.35 -39.56 60.17
CA ASN A 706 -32.52 -38.82 60.67
C ASN A 706 -32.93 -37.72 59.67
N ASN A 707 -34.23 -37.47 59.54
CA ASN A 707 -34.76 -36.47 58.60
C ASN A 707 -35.56 -35.41 59.38
N TYR A 708 -35.03 -34.19 59.40
CA TYR A 708 -35.67 -33.02 60.01
C TYR A 708 -36.14 -32.06 58.93
N TYR A 709 -37.26 -31.40 59.18
CA TYR A 709 -37.89 -30.44 58.27
C TYR A 709 -38.01 -29.09 58.96
N VAL A 710 -37.69 -28.02 58.23
CA VAL A 710 -37.78 -26.62 58.68
C VAL A 710 -38.61 -25.86 57.66
N SER A 711 -39.62 -25.12 58.11
CA SER A 711 -40.45 -24.28 57.24
C SER A 711 -40.47 -22.84 57.71
N ALA A 712 -40.00 -21.94 56.85
CA ALA A 712 -39.98 -20.51 57.14
C ALA A 712 -41.40 -19.94 57.33
N ASN A 713 -42.41 -20.54 56.69
CA ASN A 713 -43.79 -20.06 56.72
C ASN A 713 -44.64 -20.79 57.77
N SER A 714 -44.60 -22.12 57.83
CA SER A 714 -45.54 -22.93 58.65
C SER A 714 -44.93 -23.65 59.85
N GLY A 715 -43.63 -23.51 60.12
CA GLY A 715 -42.96 -24.17 61.25
C GLY A 715 -43.16 -23.52 62.62
N SER A 716 -42.82 -24.26 63.68
CA SER A 716 -42.65 -23.77 65.06
C SER A 716 -41.48 -24.49 65.74
N ASP A 717 -40.67 -23.81 66.55
CA ASP A 717 -39.54 -24.42 67.27
C ASP A 717 -39.94 -25.23 68.51
N SER A 718 -41.24 -25.25 68.83
CA SER A 718 -41.87 -26.21 69.73
C SER A 718 -42.16 -27.57 69.06
N ASN A 719 -42.08 -27.66 67.72
CA ASN A 719 -42.43 -28.86 66.98
C ASN A 719 -41.34 -29.95 67.09
N THR A 720 -41.63 -31.14 66.58
CA THR A 720 -40.70 -32.28 66.58
C THR A 720 -39.71 -32.29 65.41
N GLY A 721 -39.93 -31.45 64.39
CA GLY A 721 -39.13 -31.41 63.17
C GLY A 721 -39.51 -32.47 62.13
N SER A 722 -40.66 -33.13 62.26
CA SER A 722 -41.17 -34.07 61.24
C SER A 722 -41.73 -33.33 60.02
N GLN A 723 -41.96 -34.03 58.92
CA GLN A 723 -42.50 -33.43 57.69
C GLN A 723 -43.87 -32.74 57.89
N THR A 724 -44.70 -33.26 58.82
CA THR A 724 -46.01 -32.69 59.17
C THR A 724 -45.95 -31.70 60.35
N SER A 725 -44.80 -31.59 61.02
CA SER A 725 -44.58 -30.71 62.17
C SER A 725 -43.14 -30.15 62.11
N PRO A 726 -42.85 -29.28 61.11
CA PRO A 726 -41.49 -28.77 60.88
C PRO A 726 -41.09 -27.72 61.92
N PHE A 727 -39.78 -27.59 62.16
CA PHE A 727 -39.21 -26.48 62.94
C PHE A 727 -39.42 -25.13 62.23
N LYS A 728 -39.37 -24.02 62.97
CA LYS A 728 -39.41 -22.67 62.40
C LYS A 728 -38.02 -22.18 62.00
N THR A 729 -37.00 -22.54 62.78
CA THR A 729 -35.63 -22.05 62.59
C THR A 729 -34.65 -23.16 62.24
N ILE A 730 -33.65 -22.80 61.42
CA ILE A 730 -32.56 -23.71 61.05
C ILE A 730 -31.70 -24.04 62.28
N GLN A 731 -31.49 -23.06 63.17
CA GLN A 731 -30.73 -23.24 64.41
C GLN A 731 -31.38 -24.28 65.34
N LYS A 732 -32.71 -24.36 65.42
CA LYS A 732 -33.41 -25.39 66.20
C LYS A 732 -33.11 -26.81 65.66
N ALA A 733 -33.07 -26.98 64.35
CA ALA A 733 -32.69 -28.24 63.72
C ALA A 733 -31.23 -28.59 64.02
N ILE A 734 -30.30 -27.64 63.86
CA ILE A 734 -28.87 -27.82 64.17
C ILE A 734 -28.68 -28.23 65.63
N THR A 735 -29.31 -27.54 66.59
CA THR A 735 -29.22 -27.87 68.02
C THR A 735 -29.76 -29.27 68.33
N THR A 736 -30.84 -29.69 67.65
CA THR A 736 -31.40 -31.05 67.80
C THR A 736 -30.41 -32.12 67.34
N VAL A 737 -29.77 -31.93 66.18
CA VAL A 737 -28.72 -32.82 65.67
C VAL A 737 -27.46 -32.79 66.55
N THR A 738 -27.09 -31.62 67.08
CA THR A 738 -25.95 -31.47 67.99
C THR A 738 -26.13 -32.28 69.27
N ASN A 739 -27.35 -32.32 69.81
CA ASN A 739 -27.67 -33.07 71.02
C ASN A 739 -27.70 -34.59 70.79
N ASN A 740 -28.19 -35.06 69.63
CA ASN A 740 -28.30 -36.51 69.35
C ASN A 740 -27.05 -37.12 68.67
N LYS A 741 -26.20 -36.29 68.06
CA LYS A 741 -24.95 -36.65 67.36
C LYS A 741 -25.10 -37.68 66.23
N GLN A 742 -26.31 -37.85 65.68
CA GLN A 742 -26.58 -38.77 64.57
C GLN A 742 -26.48 -38.05 63.21
N PRO A 743 -26.12 -38.76 62.12
CA PRO A 743 -26.23 -38.22 60.77
C PRO A 743 -27.65 -37.75 60.45
N ALA A 744 -27.79 -36.58 59.83
CA ALA A 744 -29.10 -35.99 59.59
C ALA A 744 -29.21 -35.22 58.26
N ASN A 745 -30.36 -35.38 57.59
CA ASN A 745 -30.83 -34.48 56.55
C ASN A 745 -31.72 -33.39 57.20
N ILE A 746 -31.50 -32.13 56.83
CA ILE A 746 -32.31 -30.98 57.23
C ILE A 746 -32.94 -30.38 55.97
N TYR A 747 -34.21 -30.65 55.74
CA TYR A 747 -34.98 -30.12 54.62
C TYR A 747 -35.45 -28.70 54.92
N LEU A 748 -35.12 -27.76 54.04
CA LEU A 748 -35.45 -26.34 54.16
C LEU A 748 -36.57 -25.99 53.17
N ASP A 749 -37.67 -25.43 53.65
CA ASP A 749 -38.80 -24.93 52.84
C ASP A 749 -39.12 -23.45 53.13
N GLY A 750 -38.81 -22.56 52.19
CA GLY A 750 -39.15 -21.14 52.21
C GLY A 750 -37.95 -20.19 52.28
N ASN A 751 -38.21 -18.90 52.57
CA ASN A 751 -37.19 -17.86 52.68
C ASN A 751 -36.81 -17.60 54.15
N PHE A 752 -35.64 -18.08 54.55
CA PHE A 752 -35.11 -18.04 55.91
C PHE A 752 -34.31 -16.77 56.14
N LYS A 753 -34.74 -15.97 57.13
CA LYS A 753 -34.19 -14.65 57.44
C LYS A 753 -34.29 -14.35 58.93
N GLY A 754 -33.53 -13.35 59.41
CA GLY A 754 -33.45 -12.99 60.82
C GLY A 754 -32.84 -14.05 61.77
N VAL A 755 -33.07 -13.85 63.07
CA VAL A 755 -32.50 -14.64 64.18
C VAL A 755 -32.86 -16.13 64.07
N GLY A 756 -31.86 -17.01 64.28
CA GLY A 756 -32.02 -18.47 64.23
C GLY A 756 -32.04 -19.06 62.81
N ASN A 757 -32.02 -18.22 61.78
CA ASN A 757 -32.02 -18.60 60.36
C ASN A 757 -30.80 -18.09 59.59
N THR A 758 -30.16 -17.06 60.11
CA THR A 758 -28.90 -16.48 59.67
C THR A 758 -27.94 -16.44 60.87
N ASN A 759 -26.67 -16.13 60.63
CA ASN A 759 -25.59 -16.15 61.62
C ASN A 759 -25.46 -17.53 62.33
N LEU A 760 -25.69 -18.62 61.59
CA LEU A 760 -25.80 -19.97 62.12
C LEU A 760 -24.42 -20.57 62.47
N THR A 761 -24.28 -21.20 63.64
CA THR A 761 -23.09 -22.00 63.95
C THR A 761 -23.36 -23.48 63.74
N VAL A 762 -22.63 -24.10 62.81
CA VAL A 762 -22.79 -25.51 62.41
C VAL A 762 -21.60 -26.33 62.93
N PRO A 763 -21.80 -27.40 63.72
CA PRO A 763 -20.70 -28.23 64.21
C PRO A 763 -20.08 -29.09 63.09
N GLY A 764 -18.90 -28.73 62.60
CA GLY A 764 -18.23 -29.44 61.49
C GLY A 764 -17.67 -30.83 61.86
N ASN A 765 -17.86 -31.28 63.10
CA ASN A 765 -17.57 -32.66 63.52
C ASN A 765 -18.76 -33.62 63.30
N LEU A 766 -19.88 -33.15 62.77
CA LEU A 766 -21.10 -33.93 62.51
C LEU A 766 -21.32 -34.16 61.01
N HIS A 767 -22.22 -35.08 60.68
CA HIS A 767 -22.66 -35.34 59.31
C HIS A 767 -24.06 -34.73 59.09
N ILE A 768 -24.12 -33.54 58.48
CA ILE A 768 -25.36 -32.78 58.33
C ILE A 768 -25.55 -32.34 56.89
N ASN A 769 -26.68 -32.71 56.29
CA ASN A 769 -27.04 -32.40 54.92
C ASN A 769 -28.24 -31.44 54.86
N PHE A 770 -27.99 -30.17 54.55
CA PHE A 770 -29.04 -29.18 54.31
C PHE A 770 -29.55 -29.29 52.86
N ILE A 771 -30.85 -29.50 52.69
CA ILE A 771 -31.49 -29.75 51.40
C ILE A 771 -32.62 -28.75 51.18
N GLY A 772 -32.48 -27.87 50.19
CA GLY A 772 -33.55 -26.98 49.76
C GLY A 772 -34.69 -27.74 49.08
N VAL A 773 -35.91 -27.38 49.47
CA VAL A 773 -37.15 -27.79 48.83
C VAL A 773 -37.70 -26.59 48.05
N GLY A 774 -38.05 -26.79 46.78
CA GLY A 774 -38.56 -25.70 45.93
C GLY A 774 -37.57 -24.54 45.78
N ASN A 775 -38.07 -23.30 45.89
CA ASN A 775 -37.30 -22.06 45.74
C ASN A 775 -36.75 -21.55 47.09
N SER A 776 -36.28 -22.46 47.95
CA SER A 776 -35.82 -22.09 49.30
C SER A 776 -34.57 -21.21 49.27
N SER A 777 -34.43 -20.34 50.26
CA SER A 777 -33.26 -19.49 50.40
C SER A 777 -32.92 -19.11 51.83
N ILE A 778 -31.64 -18.87 52.11
CA ILE A 778 -31.18 -18.09 53.26
C ILE A 778 -30.90 -16.68 52.74
N ASP A 779 -31.52 -15.68 53.37
CA ASP A 779 -31.51 -14.28 52.95
C ASP A 779 -30.93 -13.45 54.09
N GLY A 780 -29.75 -12.87 53.87
CA GLY A 780 -29.04 -12.09 54.87
C GLY A 780 -29.59 -10.68 55.10
N GLU A 781 -30.59 -10.25 54.32
CA GLU A 781 -31.27 -8.95 54.48
C GLU A 781 -30.31 -7.74 54.38
N VAL A 782 -29.30 -7.78 53.49
CA VAL A 782 -28.38 -6.65 53.27
C VAL A 782 -29.12 -5.36 52.89
N SER A 783 -28.77 -4.27 53.56
CA SER A 783 -29.28 -2.92 53.30
C SER A 783 -28.15 -1.90 53.51
N TYR A 784 -28.02 -0.93 52.60
CA TYR A 784 -27.00 0.12 52.65
C TYR A 784 -27.40 1.33 51.80
N ASP A 785 -26.80 2.49 52.11
CA ASP A 785 -26.75 3.66 51.25
C ASP A 785 -25.38 3.73 50.54
N LEU A 786 -25.28 4.45 49.40
CA LEU A 786 -23.99 4.70 48.73
C LEU A 786 -23.43 6.07 49.14
N ILE A 787 -22.16 6.12 49.54
CA ILE A 787 -21.44 7.39 49.81
C ILE A 787 -21.13 8.07 48.47
N LYS A 788 -21.84 9.16 48.17
CA LYS A 788 -21.72 9.91 46.90
C LYS A 788 -20.69 11.03 46.93
N GLU A 789 -20.40 11.56 48.10
CA GLU A 789 -19.37 12.58 48.36
C GLU A 789 -18.50 12.05 49.51
N LEU A 790 -17.18 12.08 49.33
CA LEU A 790 -16.22 11.55 50.31
C LEU A 790 -15.76 12.63 51.29
N GLY A 791 -15.53 12.24 52.55
CA GLY A 791 -14.74 13.05 53.49
C GLY A 791 -13.22 13.00 53.19
N GLU A 792 -12.44 13.87 53.85
CA GLU A 792 -10.99 14.01 53.60
C GLU A 792 -10.20 12.70 53.81
N ASP A 793 -10.64 11.84 54.73
CA ASP A 793 -10.02 10.53 55.03
C ASP A 793 -10.66 9.34 54.28
N GLU A 794 -11.74 9.56 53.53
CA GLU A 794 -12.45 8.47 52.83
C GLU A 794 -11.94 8.32 51.40
N TYR A 795 -11.24 7.22 51.11
CA TYR A 795 -10.75 6.93 49.77
C TYR A 795 -11.43 5.72 49.13
N TYR A 796 -12.20 5.96 48.06
CA TYR A 796 -12.50 4.90 47.08
C TYR A 796 -11.51 4.99 45.92
N TRP A 797 -11.00 3.82 45.55
CA TRP A 797 -10.23 3.66 44.33
C TRP A 797 -11.28 3.66 43.20
N GLY A 798 -11.25 4.61 42.25
CA GLY A 798 -12.43 4.93 41.42
C GLY A 798 -12.49 4.45 39.97
N SER A 799 -13.73 4.34 39.45
CA SER A 799 -14.11 4.46 38.02
C SER A 799 -15.64 4.55 37.81
N SER A 800 -16.42 3.93 38.69
CA SER A 800 -17.89 3.81 38.59
C SER A 800 -18.54 3.53 39.96
N ASP A 801 -19.84 3.79 40.07
CA ASP A 801 -20.63 3.73 41.31
C ASP A 801 -20.55 2.37 42.05
N VAL A 802 -20.23 1.28 41.35
CA VAL A 802 -20.11 -0.05 41.96
C VAL A 802 -18.93 -0.18 42.94
N TRP A 803 -17.96 0.73 42.86
CA TRP A 803 -16.80 0.77 43.76
C TRP A 803 -16.96 1.76 44.92
N MET A 804 -18.05 2.52 44.99
CA MET A 804 -18.31 3.48 46.07
C MET A 804 -18.38 2.80 47.45
N PRO A 805 -18.05 3.49 48.55
CA PRO A 805 -18.25 2.96 49.90
C PRO A 805 -19.73 2.87 50.27
N TYR A 806 -20.03 2.04 51.27
CA TYR A 806 -21.38 1.81 51.77
C TYR A 806 -21.58 2.51 53.11
N LEU A 807 -22.59 3.37 53.21
CA LEU A 807 -23.04 4.01 54.46
C LEU A 807 -24.20 3.20 55.07
N ASN A 808 -24.35 3.26 56.39
CA ASN A 808 -25.45 2.61 57.13
C ASN A 808 -25.61 1.10 56.88
N ALA A 809 -24.53 0.43 56.45
CA ALA A 809 -24.61 -0.93 55.94
C ALA A 809 -24.91 -1.97 57.02
N THR A 810 -25.99 -2.72 56.83
CA THR A 810 -26.51 -3.74 57.74
C THR A 810 -26.84 -5.04 56.99
N GLY A 811 -26.99 -6.14 57.73
CA GLY A 811 -27.32 -7.47 57.21
C GLY A 811 -26.62 -8.57 58.01
N ASN A 812 -26.83 -9.82 57.60
CA ASN A 812 -26.38 -11.04 58.28
C ASN A 812 -25.57 -11.94 57.34
N TRP A 813 -24.73 -12.82 57.89
CA TRP A 813 -24.09 -13.91 57.16
C TRP A 813 -24.93 -15.20 57.29
N ALA A 814 -24.69 -16.22 56.46
CA ALA A 814 -25.53 -17.42 56.47
C ALA A 814 -25.10 -18.42 57.56
N MET A 815 -23.88 -18.96 57.46
CA MET A 815 -23.40 -19.98 58.42
C MET A 815 -21.87 -20.05 58.57
N ASN A 816 -21.43 -20.45 59.75
CA ASN A 816 -20.05 -20.72 60.12
C ASN A 816 -19.94 -22.20 60.53
N ILE A 817 -19.15 -22.97 59.77
CA ILE A 817 -18.90 -24.39 59.99
C ILE A 817 -17.61 -24.52 60.80
N THR A 818 -17.74 -24.97 62.05
CA THR A 818 -16.61 -25.11 62.97
C THR A 818 -15.64 -26.22 62.53
N ARG A 819 -14.43 -26.24 63.09
CA ARG A 819 -13.43 -27.27 62.74
C ARG A 819 -13.88 -28.66 63.19
N GLY A 820 -13.84 -29.63 62.29
CA GLY A 820 -14.09 -31.03 62.59
C GLY A 820 -13.92 -31.94 61.38
N ASN A 821 -13.92 -33.25 61.64
CA ASN A 821 -13.73 -34.31 60.64
C ASN A 821 -15.06 -34.84 60.07
N GLY A 822 -16.20 -34.22 60.39
CA GLY A 822 -17.50 -34.57 59.82
C GLY A 822 -17.63 -34.05 58.39
N LEU A 823 -18.82 -34.20 57.83
CA LEU A 823 -19.17 -33.74 56.50
C LEU A 823 -20.44 -32.90 56.55
N ILE A 824 -20.32 -31.61 56.24
CA ILE A 824 -21.47 -30.73 56.06
C ILE A 824 -21.76 -30.63 54.56
N THR A 825 -23.00 -30.87 54.15
CA THR A 825 -23.41 -30.69 52.76
C THR A 825 -24.55 -29.68 52.65
N ILE A 826 -24.49 -28.79 51.67
CA ILE A 826 -25.54 -27.79 51.38
C ILE A 826 -25.99 -27.94 49.93
N THR A 827 -27.29 -28.17 49.71
CA THR A 827 -27.79 -28.57 48.39
C THR A 827 -29.13 -27.94 48.01
N ASN A 828 -29.32 -27.55 46.75
CA ASN A 828 -30.60 -27.14 46.16
C ASN A 828 -31.31 -25.90 46.76
N PHE A 829 -30.59 -24.90 47.28
CA PHE A 829 -31.17 -23.62 47.72
C PHE A 829 -30.31 -22.41 47.32
N THR A 830 -30.81 -21.20 47.57
CA THR A 830 -30.08 -19.95 47.31
C THR A 830 -29.58 -19.32 48.61
N ILE A 831 -28.33 -18.85 48.65
CA ILE A 831 -27.79 -18.00 49.71
C ILE A 831 -27.58 -16.61 49.12
N LYS A 832 -28.31 -15.62 49.61
CA LYS A 832 -28.39 -14.29 48.99
C LYS A 832 -28.36 -13.17 50.00
N ASN A 833 -28.01 -11.97 49.52
CA ASN A 833 -28.13 -10.72 50.27
C ASN A 833 -27.38 -10.76 51.61
N CYS A 834 -26.33 -11.57 51.75
CA CYS A 834 -25.55 -11.61 52.98
C CYS A 834 -24.61 -10.43 53.09
N TRP A 835 -24.33 -10.01 54.34
CA TRP A 835 -23.42 -8.92 54.67
C TRP A 835 -22.39 -9.39 55.70
N ASN A 836 -21.12 -9.23 55.35
CA ASN A 836 -19.99 -9.53 56.21
C ASN A 836 -19.26 -8.23 56.55
N LYS A 837 -19.48 -7.71 57.76
CA LYS A 837 -18.77 -6.52 58.24
C LYS A 837 -17.30 -6.84 58.44
N GLY A 838 -16.42 -5.92 58.06
CA GLY A 838 -14.99 -6.03 58.32
C GLY A 838 -14.19 -4.79 57.94
N GLY A 839 -12.92 -4.80 58.32
CA GLY A 839 -11.96 -3.72 58.06
C GLY A 839 -11.10 -3.96 56.83
N SER A 840 -10.00 -3.23 56.70
CA SER A 840 -9.18 -3.20 55.47
C SER A 840 -8.21 -4.38 55.31
N SER A 841 -7.95 -5.16 56.37
CA SER A 841 -7.11 -6.37 56.39
C SER A 841 -7.97 -7.65 56.46
N ILE A 842 -7.42 -8.79 56.02
CA ILE A 842 -8.05 -10.11 56.09
C ILE A 842 -8.41 -10.48 57.54
N SER A 843 -7.57 -10.12 58.51
CA SER A 843 -7.79 -10.44 59.95
C SER A 843 -8.99 -9.70 60.55
N LEU A 844 -9.40 -8.57 59.94
CA LEU A 844 -10.53 -7.76 60.39
C LEU A 844 -11.88 -8.26 59.84
N TYR A 845 -11.90 -9.42 59.17
CA TYR A 845 -13.11 -10.13 58.76
C TYR A 845 -13.33 -11.34 59.65
N GLU A 846 -14.11 -11.18 60.72
CA GLU A 846 -14.39 -12.26 61.68
C GLU A 846 -15.15 -13.43 61.04
N THR A 847 -16.05 -13.15 60.09
CA THR A 847 -16.88 -14.16 59.40
C THR A 847 -16.92 -13.96 57.88
N ALA A 848 -17.56 -14.93 57.20
CA ALA A 848 -17.91 -14.89 55.79
C ALA A 848 -19.33 -15.44 55.59
N THR A 849 -19.92 -15.24 54.40
CA THR A 849 -21.30 -15.66 54.09
C THR A 849 -21.51 -17.15 54.39
N VAL A 850 -20.60 -17.98 53.89
CA VAL A 850 -20.35 -19.33 54.41
C VAL A 850 -18.88 -19.40 54.82
N ASP A 851 -18.60 -19.52 56.11
CA ASP A 851 -17.24 -19.62 56.64
C ASP A 851 -16.93 -21.07 57.02
N ASN A 852 -15.93 -21.71 56.39
CA ASN A 852 -15.68 -23.14 56.52
C ASN A 852 -14.33 -23.48 57.17
N TYR A 853 -14.37 -24.17 58.30
CA TYR A 853 -13.22 -24.76 58.99
C TYR A 853 -13.22 -26.31 58.99
N GLY A 854 -14.19 -26.97 58.36
CA GLY A 854 -14.33 -28.44 58.28
C GLY A 854 -14.32 -29.00 56.85
N ASN A 855 -15.06 -30.09 56.60
CA ASN A 855 -15.31 -30.59 55.24
C ASN A 855 -16.70 -30.14 54.77
N LEU A 856 -16.77 -29.45 53.63
CA LEU A 856 -17.99 -28.89 53.06
C LEU A 856 -18.21 -29.37 51.63
N GLU A 857 -19.38 -29.94 51.33
CA GLU A 857 -19.84 -30.14 49.95
C GLU A 857 -21.01 -29.21 49.62
N VAL A 858 -20.87 -28.49 48.51
CA VAL A 858 -21.86 -27.53 48.01
C VAL A 858 -22.35 -28.05 46.67
N ASN A 859 -23.63 -28.37 46.52
CA ASN A 859 -24.16 -28.93 45.27
C ASN A 859 -25.46 -28.26 44.81
N ASN A 860 -25.46 -27.66 43.62
CA ASN A 860 -26.62 -26.96 43.06
C ASN A 860 -27.14 -25.86 44.01
N VAL A 861 -26.23 -25.01 44.50
CA VAL A 861 -26.53 -23.84 45.34
C VAL A 861 -26.21 -22.57 44.56
N SER A 862 -27.08 -21.56 44.69
CA SER A 862 -26.88 -20.24 44.11
C SER A 862 -26.44 -19.24 45.18
N PHE A 863 -25.29 -18.60 44.99
CA PHE A 863 -24.78 -17.49 45.79
C PHE A 863 -24.96 -16.19 45.02
N THR A 864 -25.90 -15.35 45.43
CA THR A 864 -26.28 -14.15 44.67
C THR A 864 -26.24 -12.89 45.53
N PHE A 865 -25.54 -11.86 45.05
CA PHE A 865 -25.58 -10.51 45.65
C PHE A 865 -25.12 -10.46 47.14
N ASN A 866 -24.21 -11.34 47.53
CA ASN A 866 -23.60 -11.34 48.86
C ASN A 866 -22.40 -10.38 48.91
N HIS A 867 -22.18 -9.75 50.07
CA HIS A 867 -21.20 -8.69 50.29
C HIS A 867 -20.18 -9.11 51.36
N GLY A 868 -18.89 -9.12 51.02
CA GLY A 868 -17.81 -9.43 51.96
C GLY A 868 -16.43 -9.18 51.37
N GLY A 869 -15.44 -8.81 52.21
CA GLY A 869 -14.08 -8.56 51.74
C GLY A 869 -13.20 -9.81 51.64
N VAL A 870 -13.58 -10.92 52.28
CA VAL A 870 -12.91 -12.22 52.20
C VAL A 870 -13.97 -13.32 52.09
N GLY A 871 -14.06 -13.98 50.93
CA GLY A 871 -15.04 -15.03 50.69
C GLY A 871 -16.49 -14.51 50.70
N ALA A 872 -16.81 -13.51 49.88
CA ALA A 872 -18.14 -12.87 49.90
C ALA A 872 -19.30 -13.87 49.69
N SER A 873 -19.05 -15.00 49.01
CA SER A 873 -19.95 -16.15 49.01
C SER A 873 -19.46 -17.27 49.95
N ILE A 874 -18.20 -17.71 49.80
CA ILE A 874 -17.60 -18.75 50.65
C ILE A 874 -16.14 -18.44 51.00
N ARG A 875 -15.79 -18.60 52.28
CA ARG A 875 -14.41 -18.62 52.79
C ARG A 875 -14.05 -20.04 53.23
N ASN A 876 -13.07 -20.65 52.58
CA ASN A 876 -12.50 -21.94 52.98
C ASN A 876 -11.16 -21.71 53.69
N ASN A 877 -11.12 -21.89 55.00
CA ASN A 877 -9.98 -21.52 55.85
C ASN A 877 -8.80 -22.50 55.78
N ASN A 878 -7.75 -22.21 56.57
CA ASN A 878 -6.57 -23.05 56.65
C ASN A 878 -6.90 -24.46 57.17
N GLY A 879 -6.66 -25.47 56.31
CA GLY A 879 -6.81 -26.89 56.63
C GLY A 879 -8.21 -27.48 56.37
N SER A 880 -9.18 -26.68 55.92
CA SER A 880 -10.51 -27.17 55.56
C SER A 880 -10.60 -27.61 54.10
N ASN A 881 -11.57 -28.48 53.81
CA ASN A 881 -11.80 -29.01 52.47
C ASN A 881 -13.18 -28.55 51.97
N ILE A 882 -13.26 -28.14 50.71
CA ILE A 882 -14.51 -27.80 50.04
C ILE A 882 -14.60 -28.45 48.65
N THR A 883 -15.75 -29.05 48.35
CA THR A 883 -16.12 -29.46 46.99
C THR A 883 -17.36 -28.68 46.56
N VAL A 884 -17.28 -27.93 45.48
CA VAL A 884 -18.36 -27.10 44.92
C VAL A 884 -18.78 -27.67 43.57
N THR A 885 -20.01 -28.12 43.44
CA THR A 885 -20.51 -28.81 42.25
C THR A 885 -21.81 -28.18 41.74
N ASN A 886 -21.98 -27.96 40.43
CA ASN A 886 -23.21 -27.40 39.84
C ASN A 886 -23.66 -26.04 40.41
N CYS A 887 -22.78 -25.27 41.06
CA CYS A 887 -23.17 -24.06 41.79
C CYS A 887 -23.09 -22.80 40.91
N PHE A 888 -23.80 -21.75 41.34
CA PHE A 888 -23.88 -20.49 40.61
C PHE A 888 -23.49 -19.33 41.53
N PHE A 889 -22.50 -18.53 41.16
CA PHE A 889 -22.01 -17.39 41.92
C PHE A 889 -22.20 -16.13 41.07
N GLU A 890 -23.22 -15.33 41.37
CA GLU A 890 -23.54 -14.12 40.60
C GLU A 890 -23.58 -12.84 41.44
N ALA A 891 -22.96 -11.78 40.91
CA ALA A 891 -23.07 -10.42 41.43
C ALA A 891 -22.63 -10.21 42.89
N ASN A 892 -21.82 -11.12 43.44
CA ASN A 892 -21.25 -11.00 44.79
C ASN A 892 -20.13 -9.93 44.81
N ARG A 893 -19.99 -9.19 45.91
CA ARG A 893 -19.28 -7.90 45.99
C ARG A 893 -18.43 -7.78 47.26
N LYS A 894 -17.60 -6.73 47.33
CA LYS A 894 -16.97 -6.23 48.56
C LYS A 894 -18.03 -5.82 49.62
N SER A 895 -17.61 -5.59 50.86
CA SER A 895 -18.45 -4.99 51.90
C SER A 895 -17.89 -3.61 52.33
N SER A 896 -17.80 -3.32 53.64
CA SER A 896 -17.46 -2.01 54.22
C SER A 896 -16.04 -1.49 53.95
N SER A 897 -15.15 -2.29 53.37
CA SER A 897 -13.76 -1.89 53.12
C SER A 897 -13.33 -2.12 51.68
N THR A 898 -12.09 -1.75 51.36
CA THR A 898 -11.40 -2.06 50.10
C THR A 898 -10.82 -3.49 50.06
N GLY A 899 -11.19 -4.35 51.02
CA GLY A 899 -10.85 -5.78 51.07
C GLY A 899 -11.53 -6.57 49.94
N ASN A 900 -10.80 -7.51 49.34
CA ASN A 900 -11.16 -8.02 48.01
C ASN A 900 -10.59 -9.43 47.71
N TYR A 901 -10.96 -10.45 48.47
CA TYR A 901 -10.49 -11.80 48.25
C TYR A 901 -11.65 -12.75 47.97
N GLY A 902 -11.69 -13.29 46.75
CA GLY A 902 -12.59 -14.37 46.37
C GLY A 902 -14.08 -14.03 46.58
N SER A 903 -14.63 -13.07 45.85
CA SER A 903 -16.06 -12.71 45.98
C SER A 903 -16.99 -13.88 45.64
N GLY A 904 -16.56 -14.79 44.77
CA GLY A 904 -17.03 -16.17 44.74
C GLY A 904 -16.45 -16.97 45.91
N ILE A 905 -15.19 -17.41 45.78
CA ILE A 905 -14.53 -18.28 46.78
C ILE A 905 -13.13 -17.75 47.11
N TYR A 906 -12.86 -17.57 48.41
CA TYR A 906 -11.50 -17.50 48.94
C TYR A 906 -11.10 -18.86 49.52
N ASN A 907 -9.98 -19.42 49.08
CA ASN A 907 -9.49 -20.73 49.51
C ASN A 907 -8.07 -20.67 50.11
N ASN A 908 -7.97 -20.91 51.41
CA ASN A 908 -6.73 -21.17 52.15
C ASN A 908 -6.62 -22.66 52.56
N GLY A 909 -7.42 -23.55 51.96
CA GLY A 909 -7.48 -24.99 52.23
C GLY A 909 -7.40 -25.84 50.95
N THR A 910 -8.18 -26.91 50.87
CA THR A 910 -8.36 -27.68 49.62
C THR A 910 -9.71 -27.36 49.00
N ALA A 911 -9.73 -26.81 47.79
CA ALA A 911 -10.95 -26.54 47.03
C ALA A 911 -10.99 -27.35 45.73
N THR A 912 -12.12 -28.02 45.47
CA THR A 912 -12.45 -28.66 44.19
C THR A 912 -13.73 -28.04 43.64
N ILE A 913 -13.68 -27.43 42.45
CA ILE A 913 -14.81 -26.74 41.83
C ILE A 913 -15.17 -27.47 40.53
N ILE A 914 -16.42 -27.90 40.40
CA ILE A 914 -16.91 -28.77 39.33
C ILE A 914 -18.20 -28.19 38.74
N ASN A 915 -18.29 -28.09 37.41
CA ASN A 915 -19.51 -27.72 36.68
C ASN A 915 -20.23 -26.45 37.22
N SER A 916 -19.48 -25.50 37.78
CA SER A 916 -20.02 -24.32 38.47
C SER A 916 -19.76 -23.05 37.64
N THR A 917 -20.59 -22.02 37.81
CA THR A 917 -20.44 -20.76 37.05
C THR A 917 -20.26 -19.56 37.99
N PHE A 918 -19.22 -18.77 37.73
CA PHE A 918 -18.90 -17.52 38.43
C PHE A 918 -19.06 -16.37 37.43
N GLN A 919 -20.06 -15.51 37.63
CA GLN A 919 -20.32 -14.38 36.74
C GLN A 919 -20.64 -13.06 37.44
N LYS A 920 -20.23 -11.94 36.83
CA LYS A 920 -20.52 -10.59 37.33
C LYS A 920 -20.12 -10.33 38.79
N ASN A 921 -19.21 -11.12 39.36
CA ASN A 921 -18.74 -10.88 40.73
C ASN A 921 -17.65 -9.80 40.71
N TYR A 922 -17.59 -9.01 41.77
CA TYR A 922 -16.74 -7.82 41.87
C TYR A 922 -15.64 -8.08 42.92
N ALA A 923 -14.37 -8.13 42.50
CA ALA A 923 -13.23 -8.31 43.40
C ALA A 923 -11.88 -7.89 42.76
N ARG A 924 -11.06 -7.14 43.50
CA ARG A 924 -9.66 -6.76 43.16
C ARG A 924 -8.74 -7.98 42.97
N TRP A 925 -8.80 -8.99 43.85
CA TRP A 925 -7.98 -10.21 43.74
C TRP A 925 -8.75 -11.41 43.17
N GLY A 926 -9.63 -11.15 42.20
CA GLY A 926 -10.36 -12.16 41.42
C GLY A 926 -11.60 -12.72 42.12
N THR A 927 -12.55 -13.27 41.35
CA THR A 927 -13.74 -13.94 41.90
C THR A 927 -13.39 -15.24 42.63
N ILE A 928 -12.30 -15.90 42.24
CA ILE A 928 -11.68 -16.99 42.99
C ILE A 928 -10.28 -16.56 43.42
N THR A 929 -9.98 -16.66 44.71
CA THR A 929 -8.63 -16.49 45.26
C THR A 929 -8.21 -17.80 45.92
N ASN A 930 -6.98 -18.25 45.70
CA ASN A 930 -6.46 -19.48 46.28
C ASN A 930 -5.02 -19.35 46.79
N ASP A 931 -4.80 -19.65 48.06
CA ASP A 931 -3.48 -19.68 48.70
C ASP A 931 -2.97 -21.10 48.97
N LYS A 932 -3.79 -22.12 48.69
CA LYS A 932 -3.40 -23.54 48.85
C LYS A 932 -3.81 -24.40 47.64
N LYS A 933 -4.58 -25.47 47.85
CA LYS A 933 -4.86 -26.46 46.81
C LYS A 933 -6.18 -26.12 46.12
N LEU A 934 -6.14 -25.80 44.83
CA LEU A 934 -7.32 -25.55 44.01
C LEU A 934 -7.34 -26.49 42.80
N THR A 935 -8.47 -27.14 42.58
CA THR A 935 -8.80 -27.91 41.37
C THR A 935 -10.07 -27.34 40.76
N ILE A 936 -10.06 -27.00 39.47
CA ILE A 936 -11.26 -26.53 38.74
C ILE A 936 -11.50 -27.44 37.53
N ILE A 937 -12.73 -27.93 37.39
CA ILE A 937 -13.17 -28.88 36.37
C ILE A 937 -14.48 -28.38 35.77
N ASN A 938 -14.59 -28.36 34.44
CA ASN A 938 -15.84 -28.07 33.71
C ASN A 938 -16.57 -26.78 34.14
N SER A 939 -15.89 -25.79 34.73
CA SER A 939 -16.52 -24.61 35.35
C SER A 939 -16.28 -23.35 34.54
N THR A 940 -17.26 -22.44 34.55
CA THR A 940 -17.28 -21.21 33.75
C THR A 940 -16.97 -20.00 34.62
N ILE A 941 -16.00 -19.17 34.22
CA ILE A 941 -15.64 -17.93 34.91
C ILE A 941 -15.68 -16.83 33.86
N ARG A 942 -16.70 -15.96 33.91
CA ARG A 942 -16.99 -14.96 32.85
C ARG A 942 -17.55 -13.68 33.44
N ASP A 943 -17.44 -12.56 32.75
CA ASP A 943 -18.10 -11.29 33.11
C ASP A 943 -17.81 -10.75 34.52
N ASN A 944 -16.85 -11.32 35.25
CA ASN A 944 -16.45 -10.86 36.58
C ASN A 944 -15.62 -9.57 36.43
N MET A 945 -15.77 -8.64 37.36
CA MET A 945 -15.15 -7.32 37.31
C MET A 945 -14.05 -7.20 38.35
N GLY A 946 -12.83 -7.08 37.81
CA GLY A 946 -11.65 -6.70 38.57
C GLY A 946 -11.65 -5.19 38.81
N TYR A 947 -10.88 -4.76 39.78
CA TYR A 947 -10.71 -3.35 40.07
C TYR A 947 -9.86 -2.65 38.98
N ASP A 948 -10.29 -1.47 38.50
CA ASP A 948 -9.84 -0.89 37.21
C ASP A 948 -9.17 0.49 37.27
N GLY A 949 -9.40 1.30 38.31
CA GLY A 949 -8.68 2.57 38.48
C GLY A 949 -7.23 2.40 38.94
N GLY A 950 -6.59 3.50 39.33
CA GLY A 950 -5.11 3.74 39.35
C GLY A 950 -4.20 2.85 40.21
N SER A 951 -4.65 1.69 40.68
CA SER A 951 -3.80 0.66 41.28
C SER A 951 -2.70 0.20 40.29
N THR A 952 -1.45 0.18 40.75
CA THR A 952 -0.32 -0.44 40.05
C THR A 952 -0.44 -1.97 39.97
N TYR A 953 -1.27 -2.57 40.82
CA TYR A 953 -1.59 -4.00 40.83
C TYR A 953 -2.86 -4.25 40.02
N LYS A 954 -2.70 -4.70 38.76
CA LYS A 954 -3.78 -5.04 37.83
C LYS A 954 -3.86 -6.55 37.59
N THR A 955 -4.17 -7.32 38.63
CA THR A 955 -4.44 -8.76 38.54
C THR A 955 -5.86 -9.02 38.02
N GLY A 956 -6.02 -9.97 37.10
CA GLY A 956 -7.28 -10.17 36.37
C GLY A 956 -8.46 -10.66 37.23
N ALA A 957 -9.67 -10.30 36.80
CA ALA A 957 -10.93 -10.55 37.51
C ALA A 957 -11.33 -12.02 37.76
N GLY A 958 -10.59 -12.98 37.21
CA GLY A 958 -10.93 -14.40 37.22
C GLY A 958 -10.44 -15.14 38.46
N ILE A 959 -9.17 -15.56 38.42
CA ILE A 959 -8.55 -16.41 39.45
C ILE A 959 -7.21 -15.78 39.87
N THR A 960 -6.97 -15.66 41.18
CA THR A 960 -5.66 -15.32 41.75
C THR A 960 -5.15 -16.49 42.59
N ILE A 961 -3.85 -16.82 42.49
CA ILE A 961 -3.24 -18.01 43.09
C ILE A 961 -1.95 -17.62 43.83
N ASN A 962 -1.68 -18.27 44.96
CA ASN A 962 -0.50 -18.10 45.82
C ASN A 962 -0.31 -16.63 46.23
N THR A 963 -1.29 -16.05 46.93
CA THR A 963 -1.28 -14.61 47.19
C THR A 963 -0.35 -14.18 48.31
N GLU A 964 0.17 -15.13 49.10
CA GLU A 964 1.31 -15.15 50.08
C GLU A 964 1.60 -13.91 50.98
N SER A 965 1.41 -12.67 50.51
CA SER A 965 1.42 -11.43 51.30
C SER A 965 0.57 -10.27 50.71
N THR A 966 -0.47 -10.52 49.90
CA THR A 966 -1.24 -9.44 49.23
C THR A 966 -2.06 -8.55 50.17
N ASP A 967 -2.19 -8.88 51.46
CA ASP A 967 -2.85 -8.00 52.43
C ASP A 967 -2.09 -6.68 52.55
N PHE A 968 -2.61 -5.67 51.85
CA PHE A 968 -2.04 -4.35 51.69
C PHE A 968 -1.69 -3.67 53.03
N TYR A 969 -2.37 -4.05 54.12
CA TYR A 969 -2.16 -3.46 55.44
C TYR A 969 -1.28 -4.31 56.36
N ALA A 970 -0.93 -5.55 55.99
CA ALA A 970 -0.04 -6.40 56.79
C ALA A 970 1.41 -5.89 56.86
N ASN A 971 1.83 -5.05 55.90
CA ASN A 971 3.17 -4.45 55.84
C ASN A 971 3.23 -2.99 56.36
N LEU A 972 2.14 -2.47 56.94
CA LEU A 972 2.03 -1.07 57.40
C LEU A 972 2.14 -0.90 58.93
N THR A 973 2.62 -1.91 59.66
CA THR A 973 2.96 -1.79 61.08
C THR A 973 4.46 -1.57 61.28
N ILE A 974 4.85 -0.29 61.42
CA ILE A 974 6.09 0.17 62.08
C ILE A 974 5.68 1.28 63.06
#